data_AF-A0A519I833-F1
#
_entry.id   AF-A0A519I833-F1
#
_cell.length_a   1.000
_cell.length_b   1.000
_cell.length_c   1.000
_cell.angle_alpha   90.00
_cell.angle_beta   90.00
_cell.angle_gamma   90.00
#
_symmetry.space_group_name_H-M   'P 1'
#
loop_
_entity.id
_entity.type
_entity.pdbx_description
1 polymer ?
#
loop_
_entity_poly.entity_id
_entity_poly.type
_entity_poly.pdbx_seq_one_letter_code
_entity_poly.pdbx_strand_id
1 'polypeptide(L)'
;MRVATWNINNVNKRIDLLVDWLQRTQPEVVALQELKCPTADFPTAAVEAAGYHPVVVGQRTWNGVALLSRGHEPLTVVTSLPGDPADKEARYVEAAINGVLCACLYLPNGNPQPGPKFEYKLRWFERMKRRAQELWDSGYPVVLLGDWNVVPTDVDIYKPDTWRDDALLQPEPRAAYADILAQGWRDAIAHVHRRKAVPFTFWDYRRKRWERDAGLRIDHILAGQQFKVVDAGVDREERGHEGASDHAPVWAELALKKTAAPRKTAATAAKRDAAPTRASKAALASDAAPPPLAQYNAKRDFSKTAEPAGAMGRRSKAAAADHPEPLQFVIQKHWASRLHYDFRLELDGVMVSWAVPKGPSYDPAVKSMAIHVEDHPIDYNSFEGNIPKGEYGAGTVIVWDRGTWEPTGDPREGLAKGKVIFQLHGQKLAGLWELVRISKPGEKKQDQWMLFKKRGDAWARSSTEYNVITALPDSVVEKPLGLIEEREPRGAGSTGKTGGLSKSSSAGAASALAGAKKTRLPAKLAPQLATLVASIPEGDWVIETKFDGYRVLARIEGDDVRVFTRNGNDWTDRLKTIADAVAALGLSSGWLDGEIVVLNDAGVPDFNALQNSIDSARTRDIVMFVFDVPFLGDMDLRSTPLRARRAVLKDLFDARQSETIRFSPSFEVAPAQLLGAACAMGLEGVIVKRADAPYVSGRTETWMKLKCQHRQEFVVLGFTNRTGASKEVGSLLLGYHEDGQLHHAGSVGTGWDSAGGKELHARLVPLETTTPPVSAAEVKPGRWSKRRAGSERWVKPSLVVEVAFGEWTPDRRVRHAVFRGIRTDKPASEIVRERPQAPPAMAPAPVAPKPKDKGKAGTVKITHPERVIDPTTGLRKVDLV
;
A
#
# COMPACT_ATOMS: atom_id res chain seq x y z
N MET A 1 13.35 -13.60 -21.30
CA MET A 1 11.95 -13.60 -20.86
C MET A 1 11.11 -13.52 -22.10
N ARG A 2 10.32 -14.54 -22.38
CA ARG A 2 9.31 -14.51 -23.43
C ARG A 2 8.00 -13.98 -22.84
N VAL A 3 7.42 -12.99 -23.50
CA VAL A 3 6.13 -12.42 -23.16
C VAL A 3 5.20 -12.57 -24.35
N ALA A 4 3.90 -12.67 -24.10
CA ALA A 4 2.92 -12.79 -25.16
C ALA A 4 1.62 -12.05 -24.84
N THR A 5 0.89 -11.69 -25.88
CA THR A 5 -0.48 -11.19 -25.79
C THR A 5 -1.38 -11.93 -26.75
N TRP A 6 -2.60 -12.24 -26.33
CA TRP A 6 -3.60 -12.91 -27.15
C TRP A 6 -5.01 -12.44 -26.79
N ASN A 7 -5.66 -11.74 -27.70
CA ASN A 7 -7.11 -11.58 -27.66
C ASN A 7 -7.75 -12.95 -27.96
N ILE A 8 -8.21 -13.64 -26.91
CA ILE A 8 -8.73 -15.00 -26.99
C ILE A 8 -10.23 -15.04 -27.31
N ASN A 9 -10.91 -13.89 -27.25
CA ASN A 9 -12.29 -13.71 -27.68
C ASN A 9 -13.25 -14.79 -27.11
N ASN A 10 -13.48 -14.86 -25.80
CA ASN A 10 -14.15 -15.95 -25.06
C ASN A 10 -13.21 -17.09 -24.67
N VAL A 11 -12.60 -16.94 -23.49
CA VAL A 11 -11.64 -17.89 -22.92
C VAL A 11 -12.25 -19.26 -22.65
N ASN A 12 -13.50 -19.32 -22.16
CA ASN A 12 -14.14 -20.59 -21.82
C ASN A 12 -14.40 -21.47 -23.06
N LYS A 13 -14.66 -20.86 -24.21
CA LYS A 13 -14.82 -21.59 -25.48
C LYS A 13 -13.50 -22.10 -26.06
N ARG A 14 -12.36 -21.57 -25.62
CA ARG A 14 -11.04 -21.80 -26.22
C ARG A 14 -10.00 -22.21 -25.19
N ILE A 15 -10.44 -22.69 -24.03
CA ILE A 15 -9.54 -23.06 -22.95
C ILE A 15 -8.58 -24.17 -23.37
N ASP A 16 -9.05 -25.14 -24.15
CA ASP A 16 -8.20 -26.24 -24.62
C ASP A 16 -7.11 -25.75 -25.58
N LEU A 17 -7.45 -24.83 -26.50
CA LEU A 17 -6.48 -24.18 -27.39
C LEU A 17 -5.45 -23.36 -26.60
N LEU A 18 -5.91 -22.64 -25.57
CA LEU A 18 -5.03 -21.87 -24.70
C LEU A 18 -4.07 -22.78 -23.95
N VAL A 19 -4.58 -23.83 -23.29
CA VAL A 19 -3.77 -24.74 -22.48
C VAL A 19 -2.74 -25.47 -23.34
N ASP A 20 -3.15 -25.96 -24.51
CA ASP A 20 -2.23 -26.60 -25.47
C ASP A 20 -1.12 -25.64 -25.90
N TRP A 21 -1.47 -24.41 -26.28
CA TRP A 21 -0.48 -23.39 -26.66
C TRP A 21 0.45 -23.01 -25.49
N LEU A 22 -0.07 -22.84 -24.28
CA LEU A 22 0.75 -22.54 -23.08
C LEU A 22 1.75 -23.66 -22.78
N GLN A 23 1.33 -24.92 -22.93
CA GLN A 23 2.19 -26.08 -22.71
C GLN A 23 3.32 -26.18 -23.74
N ARG A 24 3.02 -25.89 -25.01
CA ARG A 24 4.00 -25.93 -26.11
C ARG A 24 4.98 -24.76 -26.08
N THR A 25 4.50 -23.55 -25.84
CA THR A 25 5.27 -22.31 -26.05
C THR A 25 5.87 -21.73 -24.77
N GLN A 26 5.30 -22.07 -23.61
CA GLN A 26 5.77 -21.73 -22.26
C GLN A 26 6.24 -20.27 -22.04
N PRO A 27 5.55 -19.22 -22.55
CA PRO A 27 5.90 -17.84 -22.26
C PRO A 27 5.87 -17.56 -20.76
N GLU A 28 6.79 -16.76 -20.24
CA GLU A 28 6.83 -16.42 -18.81
C GLU A 28 5.64 -15.54 -18.40
N VAL A 29 5.17 -14.66 -19.30
CA VAL A 29 3.98 -13.83 -19.06
C VAL A 29 3.07 -13.82 -20.29
N VAL A 30 1.76 -13.97 -20.07
CA VAL A 30 0.73 -13.88 -21.12
C VAL A 30 -0.33 -12.88 -20.72
N ALA A 31 -0.62 -11.94 -21.60
CA ALA A 31 -1.75 -11.02 -21.49
C ALA A 31 -2.91 -11.54 -22.33
N LEU A 32 -4.07 -11.79 -21.73
CA LEU A 32 -5.28 -12.22 -22.43
C LEU A 32 -6.30 -11.09 -22.49
N GLN A 33 -6.96 -10.94 -23.65
CA GLN A 33 -8.01 -9.94 -23.87
C GLN A 33 -9.32 -10.57 -24.33
N GLU A 34 -10.40 -9.79 -24.22
CA GLU A 34 -11.76 -10.17 -24.63
C GLU A 34 -12.22 -11.51 -24.01
N LEU A 35 -12.02 -11.66 -22.70
CA LEU A 35 -12.31 -12.91 -22.00
C LEU A 35 -13.78 -13.35 -22.14
N LYS A 36 -14.73 -12.40 -22.26
CA LYS A 36 -16.19 -12.64 -22.32
C LYS A 36 -16.67 -13.57 -21.20
N CYS A 37 -16.08 -13.36 -20.03
CA CYS A 37 -16.17 -14.23 -18.88
C CYS A 37 -16.05 -13.38 -17.62
N PRO A 38 -17.01 -13.44 -16.68
CA PRO A 38 -16.83 -12.88 -15.34
C PRO A 38 -15.59 -13.49 -14.66
N THR A 39 -14.93 -12.74 -13.75
CA THR A 39 -13.74 -13.23 -13.03
C THR A 39 -13.98 -14.59 -12.35
N ALA A 40 -15.15 -14.80 -11.75
CA ALA A 40 -15.49 -16.03 -11.05
C ALA A 40 -15.64 -17.26 -11.96
N ASP A 41 -15.93 -17.03 -13.25
CA ASP A 41 -16.14 -18.09 -14.23
C ASP A 41 -14.87 -18.36 -15.06
N PHE A 42 -13.77 -17.65 -14.78
CA PHE A 42 -12.49 -17.86 -15.46
C PHE A 42 -11.96 -19.26 -15.12
N PRO A 43 -11.42 -20.00 -16.10
CA PRO A 43 -11.01 -21.40 -15.91
C PRO A 43 -9.65 -21.52 -15.20
N THR A 44 -9.54 -20.94 -14.01
CA THR A 44 -8.30 -20.86 -13.22
C THR A 44 -7.65 -22.23 -13.02
N ALA A 45 -8.43 -23.26 -12.69
CA ALA A 45 -7.89 -24.60 -12.47
C ALA A 45 -7.19 -25.19 -13.70
N ALA A 46 -7.72 -24.94 -14.91
CA ALA A 46 -7.10 -25.42 -16.15
C ALA A 46 -5.80 -24.66 -16.46
N VAL A 47 -5.76 -23.36 -16.18
CA VAL A 47 -4.59 -22.51 -16.34
C VAL A 47 -3.50 -22.87 -15.31
N GLU A 48 -3.88 -23.11 -14.05
CA GLU A 48 -2.96 -23.55 -12.98
C GLU A 48 -2.40 -24.95 -13.27
N ALA A 49 -3.22 -25.87 -13.80
CA ALA A 49 -2.76 -27.17 -14.24
C ALA A 49 -1.73 -27.08 -15.39
N ALA A 50 -1.77 -26.02 -16.20
CA ALA A 50 -0.76 -25.72 -17.21
C ALA A 50 0.50 -25.02 -16.65
N GLY A 51 0.57 -24.77 -15.33
CA GLY A 51 1.71 -24.16 -14.64
C GLY A 51 1.66 -22.62 -14.56
N TYR A 52 0.47 -22.03 -14.74
CA TYR A 52 0.29 -20.57 -14.76
C TYR A 52 -0.62 -20.07 -13.65
N HIS A 53 -0.25 -18.93 -13.07
CA HIS A 53 -1.05 -18.23 -12.06
C HIS A 53 -1.70 -16.99 -12.68
N PRO A 54 -3.05 -16.88 -12.67
CA PRO A 54 -3.75 -15.78 -13.30
C PRO A 54 -4.08 -14.63 -12.34
N VAL A 55 -4.02 -13.39 -12.83
CA VAL A 55 -4.76 -12.24 -12.30
C VAL A 55 -5.82 -11.85 -13.31
N VAL A 56 -7.09 -11.79 -12.90
CA VAL A 56 -8.23 -11.71 -13.83
C VAL A 56 -9.17 -10.57 -13.47
N VAL A 57 -9.44 -9.72 -14.45
CA VAL A 57 -10.51 -8.71 -14.40
C VAL A 57 -11.50 -9.07 -15.51
N GLY A 58 -12.55 -9.81 -15.16
CA GLY A 58 -13.49 -10.40 -16.10
C GLY A 58 -14.81 -9.65 -16.19
N GLN A 59 -15.41 -9.67 -17.38
CA GLN A 59 -16.74 -9.11 -17.65
C GLN A 59 -17.48 -10.01 -18.63
N ARG A 60 -18.79 -10.20 -18.41
CA ARG A 60 -19.60 -11.20 -19.14
C ARG A 60 -19.64 -11.00 -20.65
N THR A 61 -19.71 -9.76 -21.11
CA THR A 61 -19.89 -9.42 -22.52
C THR A 61 -18.81 -8.47 -22.98
N TRP A 62 -18.26 -8.76 -24.17
CA TRP A 62 -17.34 -7.93 -24.95
C TRP A 62 -15.97 -7.60 -24.35
N ASN A 63 -15.78 -7.70 -23.04
CA ASN A 63 -14.59 -7.25 -22.32
C ASN A 63 -13.97 -8.37 -21.48
N GLY A 64 -12.94 -8.01 -20.71
CA GLY A 64 -12.21 -8.87 -19.79
C GLY A 64 -10.74 -8.94 -20.17
N VAL A 65 -9.88 -8.86 -19.17
CA VAL A 65 -8.43 -8.98 -19.31
C VAL A 65 -7.84 -9.89 -18.24
N ALA A 66 -6.75 -10.58 -18.56
CA ALA A 66 -5.99 -11.35 -17.58
C ALA A 66 -4.48 -11.28 -17.84
N LEU A 67 -3.70 -11.38 -16.77
CA LEU A 67 -2.25 -11.65 -16.83
C LEU A 67 -2.00 -13.05 -16.28
N LEU A 68 -1.33 -13.89 -17.05
CA LEU A 68 -0.89 -15.22 -16.65
C LEU A 68 0.62 -15.18 -16.42
N SER A 69 1.08 -15.72 -15.29
CA SER A 69 2.50 -15.83 -14.94
C SER A 69 2.89 -17.29 -14.76
N ARG A 70 3.95 -17.73 -15.45
CA ARG A 70 4.43 -19.12 -15.34
C ARG A 70 5.20 -19.31 -14.04
N GLY A 71 4.73 -20.21 -13.16
CA GLY A 71 5.44 -20.63 -11.94
C GLY A 71 5.58 -19.58 -10.82
N HIS A 72 4.99 -18.41 -10.96
CA HIS A 72 5.00 -17.36 -9.93
C HIS A 72 3.62 -16.71 -9.81
N GLU A 73 3.16 -16.44 -8.60
CA GLU A 73 1.93 -15.70 -8.36
C GLU A 73 2.13 -14.20 -8.71
N PRO A 74 1.36 -13.62 -9.64
CA PRO A 74 1.47 -12.20 -9.96
C PRO A 74 0.98 -11.34 -8.78
N LEU A 75 1.77 -10.35 -8.39
CA LEU A 75 1.33 -9.35 -7.43
C LEU A 75 0.51 -8.28 -8.16
N THR A 76 -0.81 -8.29 -7.95
CA THR A 76 -1.71 -7.32 -8.59
C THR A 76 -1.38 -5.90 -8.12
N VAL A 77 -1.20 -4.97 -9.07
CA VAL A 77 -0.91 -3.55 -8.82
C VAL A 77 -2.19 -2.73 -8.94
N VAL A 78 -2.88 -2.80 -10.08
CA VAL A 78 -4.19 -2.18 -10.32
C VAL A 78 -5.04 -3.04 -11.24
N THR A 79 -6.37 -2.95 -11.09
CA THR A 79 -7.35 -3.74 -11.85
C THR A 79 -8.23 -2.89 -12.77
N SER A 80 -7.88 -1.62 -12.96
CA SER A 80 -8.54 -0.70 -13.88
C SER A 80 -7.56 0.41 -14.29
N LEU A 81 -7.81 1.04 -15.46
CA LEU A 81 -6.97 2.12 -15.94
C LEU A 81 -7.23 3.39 -15.10
N PRO A 82 -6.21 3.96 -14.42
CA PRO A 82 -6.40 5.14 -13.58
C PRO A 82 -6.90 6.37 -14.35
N GLY A 83 -7.59 7.27 -13.65
CA GLY A 83 -7.98 8.59 -14.16
C GLY A 83 -9.46 8.77 -14.53
N ASP A 84 -10.30 7.74 -14.35
CA ASP A 84 -11.77 7.88 -14.42
C ASP A 84 -12.47 6.83 -13.52
N PRO A 85 -12.96 7.20 -12.32
CA PRO A 85 -13.65 6.27 -11.42
C PRO A 85 -15.01 5.77 -11.94
N ALA A 86 -15.61 6.44 -12.92
CA ALA A 86 -16.89 6.05 -13.51
C ALA A 86 -16.73 4.93 -14.56
N ASP A 87 -15.53 4.76 -15.12
CA ASP A 87 -15.24 3.67 -16.04
C ASP A 87 -15.21 2.32 -15.31
N LYS A 88 -16.18 1.46 -15.63
CA LYS A 88 -16.33 0.11 -15.06
C LYS A 88 -15.95 -0.99 -16.04
N GLU A 89 -15.46 -0.65 -17.24
CA GLU A 89 -15.15 -1.65 -18.25
C GLU A 89 -13.85 -2.41 -17.89
N ALA A 90 -13.94 -3.74 -17.89
CA ALA A 90 -12.83 -4.65 -17.59
C ALA A 90 -11.82 -4.71 -18.74
N ARG A 91 -11.02 -3.65 -18.89
CA ARG A 91 -10.12 -3.43 -20.04
C ARG A 91 -8.65 -3.29 -19.66
N TYR A 92 -8.31 -3.32 -18.37
CA TYR A 92 -6.96 -3.03 -17.92
C TYR A 92 -6.61 -3.74 -16.63
N VAL A 93 -5.40 -4.30 -16.55
CA VAL A 93 -4.85 -4.88 -15.33
C VAL A 93 -3.33 -4.78 -15.34
N GLU A 94 -2.74 -4.49 -14.19
CA GLU A 94 -1.30 -4.46 -13.98
C GLU A 94 -0.90 -5.44 -12.87
N ALA A 95 0.23 -6.12 -13.06
CA ALA A 95 0.83 -6.94 -12.02
C ALA A 95 2.36 -6.86 -12.08
N ALA A 96 3.00 -6.98 -10.91
CA ALA A 96 4.43 -7.18 -10.81
C ALA A 96 4.73 -8.69 -10.87
N ILE A 97 5.53 -9.10 -11.85
CA ILE A 97 5.90 -10.49 -12.11
C ILE A 97 7.42 -10.55 -12.26
N ASN A 98 8.11 -11.26 -11.36
CA ASN A 98 9.57 -11.45 -11.41
C ASN A 98 10.39 -10.15 -11.55
N GLY A 99 9.98 -9.10 -10.84
CA GLY A 99 10.66 -7.79 -10.89
C GLY A 99 10.39 -6.99 -12.17
N VAL A 100 9.42 -7.40 -12.98
CA VAL A 100 8.93 -6.69 -14.17
C VAL A 100 7.48 -6.25 -13.93
N LEU A 101 7.18 -4.99 -14.20
CA LEU A 101 5.79 -4.51 -14.25
C LEU A 101 5.18 -4.88 -15.61
N CYS A 102 4.10 -5.65 -15.58
CA CYS A 102 3.38 -6.07 -16.77
C CYS A 102 2.00 -5.44 -16.75
N ALA A 103 1.63 -4.76 -17.85
CA ALA A 103 0.29 -4.22 -18.03
C ALA A 103 -0.41 -4.94 -19.19
N CYS A 104 -1.60 -5.48 -18.94
CA CYS A 104 -2.48 -6.02 -19.96
C CYS A 104 -3.59 -5.02 -20.25
N LEU A 105 -3.80 -4.68 -21.51
CA LEU A 105 -4.84 -3.75 -21.94
C LEU A 105 -5.70 -4.30 -23.09
N TYR A 106 -6.97 -3.88 -23.10
CA TYR A 106 -7.92 -4.12 -24.17
C TYR A 106 -8.62 -2.81 -24.53
N LEU A 107 -7.99 -2.05 -25.42
CA LEU A 107 -8.38 -0.69 -25.75
C LEU A 107 -9.76 -0.68 -26.45
N PRO A 108 -10.66 0.26 -26.18
CA PRO A 108 -11.96 0.32 -26.84
C PRO A 108 -11.88 0.39 -28.38
N ASN A 109 -12.67 -0.45 -29.07
CA ASN A 109 -12.71 -0.47 -30.54
C ASN A 109 -13.07 0.90 -31.16
N GLY A 110 -14.11 1.56 -30.62
CA GLY A 110 -14.52 2.92 -30.97
C GLY A 110 -15.54 3.04 -32.09
N ASN A 111 -15.94 1.97 -32.78
CA ASN A 111 -16.96 2.04 -33.83
C ASN A 111 -18.41 2.11 -33.27
N PRO A 112 -19.33 2.82 -33.96
CA PRO A 112 -19.10 3.65 -35.14
C PRO A 112 -18.41 4.97 -34.79
N GLN A 113 -17.72 5.56 -35.77
CA GLN A 113 -17.08 6.87 -35.67
C GLN A 113 -17.63 7.82 -36.76
N PRO A 114 -17.85 9.11 -36.45
CA PRO A 114 -17.76 9.71 -35.11
C PRO A 114 -18.90 9.24 -34.19
N GLY A 115 -18.76 9.47 -32.88
CA GLY A 115 -19.83 9.20 -31.91
C GLY A 115 -19.32 8.89 -30.49
N PRO A 116 -20.23 8.63 -29.53
CA PRO A 116 -19.87 8.49 -28.11
C PRO A 116 -18.86 7.36 -27.83
N LYS A 117 -18.88 6.29 -28.63
CA LYS A 117 -17.92 5.18 -28.52
C LYS A 117 -16.51 5.59 -29.00
N PHE A 118 -16.44 6.38 -30.06
CA PHE A 118 -15.18 6.93 -30.56
C PHE A 118 -14.61 7.95 -29.58
N GLU A 119 -15.44 8.83 -29.02
CA GLU A 119 -15.01 9.75 -27.96
C GLU A 119 -14.52 9.02 -26.71
N TYR A 120 -15.20 7.93 -26.30
CA TYR A 120 -14.74 7.08 -25.21
C TYR A 120 -13.37 6.47 -25.50
N LYS A 121 -13.15 5.97 -26.73
CA LYS A 121 -11.84 5.48 -27.18
C LYS A 121 -10.75 6.53 -27.03
N LEU A 122 -11.00 7.76 -27.48
CA LEU A 122 -10.02 8.86 -27.36
C LEU A 122 -9.73 9.22 -25.90
N ARG A 123 -10.76 9.34 -25.05
CA ARG A 123 -10.56 9.57 -23.60
C ARG A 123 -9.80 8.42 -22.92
N TRP A 124 -10.02 7.18 -23.37
CA TRP A 124 -9.29 6.02 -22.89
C TRP A 124 -7.80 6.09 -23.31
N PHE A 125 -7.52 6.44 -24.56
CA PHE A 125 -6.15 6.71 -25.06
C PHE A 125 -5.42 7.78 -24.25
N GLU A 126 -6.08 8.90 -23.93
CA GLU A 126 -5.48 9.96 -23.12
C GLU A 126 -5.10 9.48 -21.71
N ARG A 127 -5.94 8.66 -21.08
CA ARG A 127 -5.59 8.01 -19.80
C ARG A 127 -4.43 7.05 -19.96
N MET A 128 -4.43 6.25 -21.03
CA MET A 128 -3.36 5.28 -21.30
C MET A 128 -2.03 5.98 -21.58
N LYS A 129 -2.03 7.12 -22.29
CA LYS A 129 -0.85 7.93 -22.56
C LYS A 129 -0.23 8.46 -21.27
N ARG A 130 -1.03 8.99 -20.35
CA ARG A 130 -0.55 9.40 -19.01
C ARG A 130 -0.01 8.23 -18.22
N ARG A 131 -0.74 7.11 -18.19
CA ARG A 131 -0.30 5.92 -17.45
C ARG A 131 0.99 5.33 -18.02
N ALA A 132 1.14 5.28 -19.34
CA ALA A 132 2.35 4.85 -20.01
C ALA A 132 3.55 5.75 -19.64
N GLN A 133 3.33 7.06 -19.51
CA GLN A 133 4.38 7.99 -19.06
C GLN A 133 4.78 7.73 -17.60
N GLU A 134 3.82 7.59 -16.70
CA GLU A 134 4.09 7.24 -15.28
C GLU A 134 4.89 5.94 -15.16
N LEU A 135 4.50 4.92 -15.94
CA LEU A 135 5.18 3.62 -15.97
C LEU A 135 6.59 3.75 -16.56
N TRP A 136 6.79 4.57 -17.58
CA TRP A 136 8.09 4.87 -18.16
C TRP A 136 9.03 5.55 -17.15
N ASP A 137 8.52 6.55 -16.44
CA ASP A 137 9.25 7.36 -15.46
C ASP A 137 9.55 6.61 -14.16
N SER A 138 8.83 5.50 -13.90
CA SER A 138 9.08 4.65 -12.73
C SER A 138 10.50 4.07 -12.67
N GLY A 139 11.17 3.95 -13.82
CA GLY A 139 12.51 3.39 -13.94
C GLY A 139 12.57 1.86 -13.76
N TYR A 140 11.46 1.19 -13.46
CA TYR A 140 11.37 -0.28 -13.42
C TYR A 140 11.33 -0.89 -14.84
N PRO A 141 11.77 -2.14 -15.02
CA PRO A 141 11.48 -2.88 -16.25
C PRO A 141 9.97 -3.01 -16.43
N VAL A 142 9.43 -2.44 -17.51
CA VAL A 142 7.98 -2.45 -17.79
C VAL A 142 7.72 -2.98 -19.20
N VAL A 143 6.62 -3.71 -19.35
CA VAL A 143 6.07 -4.14 -20.64
C VAL A 143 4.56 -3.89 -20.70
N LEU A 144 4.08 -3.29 -21.79
CA LEU A 144 2.66 -3.11 -22.09
C LEU A 144 2.26 -4.10 -23.18
N LEU A 145 1.20 -4.87 -22.93
CA LEU A 145 0.76 -5.98 -23.76
C LEU A 145 -0.74 -5.82 -23.99
N GLY A 146 -1.22 -6.07 -25.21
CA GLY A 146 -2.65 -6.12 -25.42
C GLY A 146 -3.11 -5.94 -26.86
N ASP A 147 -4.42 -5.93 -27.00
CA ASP A 147 -5.13 -5.45 -28.18
C ASP A 147 -5.39 -3.95 -28.02
N TRP A 148 -4.68 -3.16 -28.83
CA TRP A 148 -4.74 -1.71 -28.79
C TRP A 148 -5.85 -1.14 -29.67
N ASN A 149 -6.56 -1.98 -30.43
CA ASN A 149 -7.61 -1.55 -31.35
C ASN A 149 -7.19 -0.32 -32.19
N VAL A 150 -5.96 -0.32 -32.68
CA VAL A 150 -5.40 0.72 -33.54
C VAL A 150 -4.46 0.10 -34.55
N VAL A 151 -4.61 0.54 -35.80
CA VAL A 151 -3.71 0.20 -36.91
C VAL A 151 -2.73 1.37 -37.06
N PRO A 152 -1.47 1.25 -36.60
CA PRO A 152 -0.58 2.41 -36.49
C PRO A 152 -0.32 3.11 -37.83
N THR A 153 -0.10 2.34 -38.89
CA THR A 153 0.20 2.84 -40.23
C THR A 153 -0.41 1.93 -41.31
N ASP A 154 -0.33 2.35 -42.57
CA ASP A 154 -0.88 1.56 -43.67
C ASP A 154 -0.09 0.27 -43.96
N VAL A 155 1.13 0.11 -43.42
CA VAL A 155 1.85 -1.17 -43.50
C VAL A 155 1.27 -2.24 -42.57
N ASP A 156 0.41 -1.83 -41.63
CA ASP A 156 -0.19 -2.68 -40.61
C ASP A 156 -1.56 -3.26 -41.05
N ILE A 157 -1.93 -3.07 -42.31
CA ILE A 157 -3.21 -3.52 -42.87
C ILE A 157 -3.06 -3.94 -44.33
N TYR A 158 -3.71 -5.03 -44.72
CA TYR A 158 -3.68 -5.53 -46.10
C TYR A 158 -4.22 -4.54 -47.15
N LYS A 159 -5.32 -3.83 -46.83
CA LYS A 159 -5.95 -2.85 -47.74
C LYS A 159 -6.62 -1.70 -46.97
N PRO A 160 -5.94 -0.57 -46.78
CA PRO A 160 -6.46 0.59 -46.03
C PRO A 160 -7.81 1.12 -46.54
N ASP A 161 -8.00 1.16 -47.85
CA ASP A 161 -9.16 1.80 -48.48
C ASP A 161 -10.51 1.23 -48.03
N THR A 162 -10.57 -0.05 -47.71
CA THR A 162 -11.82 -0.70 -47.29
C THR A 162 -12.16 -0.50 -45.81
N TRP A 163 -11.31 0.22 -45.08
CA TRP A 163 -11.41 0.48 -43.63
C TRP A 163 -11.32 1.97 -43.28
N ARG A 164 -11.41 2.87 -44.27
CA ARG A 164 -11.27 4.32 -44.06
C ARG A 164 -12.27 4.91 -43.07
N ASP A 165 -13.45 4.30 -42.96
CA ASP A 165 -14.49 4.74 -42.02
C ASP A 165 -14.38 4.05 -40.65
N ASP A 166 -13.41 3.16 -40.46
CA ASP A 166 -13.24 2.42 -39.21
C ASP A 166 -12.47 3.25 -38.17
N ALA A 167 -12.93 3.23 -36.92
CA ALA A 167 -12.29 3.84 -35.76
C ALA A 167 -10.83 3.43 -35.55
N LEU A 168 -10.39 2.28 -36.05
CA LEU A 168 -9.01 1.79 -35.93
C LEU A 168 -8.01 2.56 -36.81
N LEU A 169 -8.48 3.16 -37.91
CA LEU A 169 -7.64 3.84 -38.92
C LEU A 169 -7.72 5.37 -38.84
N GLN A 170 -8.60 5.91 -37.99
CA GLN A 170 -8.76 7.36 -37.89
C GLN A 170 -7.45 8.05 -37.46
N PRO A 171 -7.21 9.29 -37.91
CA PRO A 171 -5.98 10.02 -37.57
C PRO A 171 -5.74 10.16 -36.06
N GLU A 172 -6.80 10.35 -35.26
CA GLU A 172 -6.69 10.65 -33.84
C GLU A 172 -6.18 9.46 -33.02
N PRO A 173 -6.73 8.22 -33.14
CA PRO A 173 -6.13 7.05 -32.50
C PRO A 173 -4.71 6.73 -32.99
N ARG A 174 -4.42 6.93 -34.28
CA ARG A 174 -3.06 6.75 -34.83
C ARG A 174 -2.07 7.73 -34.20
N ALA A 175 -2.45 9.00 -34.08
CA ALA A 175 -1.66 10.01 -33.41
C ALA A 175 -1.46 9.70 -31.93
N ALA A 176 -2.52 9.29 -31.22
CA ALA A 176 -2.43 8.92 -29.81
C ALA A 176 -1.48 7.73 -29.55
N TYR A 177 -1.49 6.73 -30.43
CA TYR A 177 -0.54 5.61 -30.36
C TYR A 177 0.90 6.06 -30.66
N ALA A 178 1.08 6.91 -31.68
CA ALA A 178 2.39 7.48 -32.02
C ALA A 178 2.96 8.33 -30.87
N ASP A 179 2.13 9.09 -30.17
CA ASP A 179 2.51 9.87 -28.99
C ASP A 179 3.02 8.98 -27.85
N ILE A 180 2.42 7.81 -27.64
CA ILE A 180 2.91 6.84 -26.66
C ILE A 180 4.29 6.34 -27.09
N LEU A 181 4.48 5.99 -28.36
CA LEU A 181 5.81 5.59 -28.86
C LEU A 181 6.84 6.71 -28.73
N ALA A 182 6.45 7.97 -28.89
CA ALA A 182 7.33 9.13 -28.76
C ALA A 182 7.90 9.31 -27.34
N GLN A 183 7.25 8.74 -26.31
CA GLN A 183 7.81 8.68 -24.94
C GLN A 183 9.07 7.81 -24.86
N GLY A 184 9.29 6.93 -25.85
CA GLY A 184 10.45 6.05 -25.94
C GLY A 184 10.10 4.55 -25.96
N TRP A 185 8.82 4.20 -25.82
CA TRP A 185 8.35 2.82 -25.89
C TRP A 185 8.73 2.16 -27.22
N ARG A 186 9.17 0.91 -27.15
CA ARG A 186 9.55 0.15 -28.34
C ARG A 186 8.51 -0.91 -28.66
N ASP A 187 7.78 -0.70 -29.75
CA ASP A 187 6.94 -1.73 -30.38
C ASP A 187 7.81 -2.89 -30.87
N ALA A 188 7.63 -4.08 -30.28
CA ALA A 188 8.46 -5.24 -30.51
C ALA A 188 8.35 -5.80 -31.93
N ILE A 189 7.13 -5.90 -32.48
CA ILE A 189 6.89 -6.42 -33.83
C ILE A 189 7.45 -5.44 -34.86
N ALA A 190 7.10 -4.15 -34.73
CA ALA A 190 7.63 -3.13 -35.62
C ALA A 190 9.15 -2.97 -35.46
N HIS A 191 9.76 -3.34 -34.33
CA HIS A 191 11.21 -3.32 -34.16
C HIS A 191 11.92 -4.45 -34.94
N VAL A 192 11.38 -5.66 -34.89
CA VAL A 192 12.00 -6.86 -35.50
C VAL A 192 11.74 -6.92 -37.00
N HIS A 193 10.55 -6.51 -37.45
CA HIS A 193 10.13 -6.65 -38.86
C HIS A 193 10.37 -5.40 -39.73
N ARG A 194 11.21 -4.43 -39.30
CA ARG A 194 11.46 -3.17 -40.05
C ARG A 194 11.87 -3.32 -41.51
N ARG A 195 12.43 -4.48 -41.89
CA ARG A 195 12.95 -4.77 -43.23
C ARG A 195 12.18 -5.90 -43.94
N LYS A 196 11.05 -6.32 -43.38
CA LYS A 196 10.20 -7.41 -43.88
C LYS A 196 8.75 -6.96 -43.86
N ALA A 197 7.86 -7.74 -44.45
CA ALA A 197 6.43 -7.54 -44.25
C ALA A 197 6.11 -7.72 -42.77
N VAL A 198 5.40 -6.74 -42.20
CA VAL A 198 4.96 -6.78 -40.79
C VAL A 198 3.84 -7.83 -40.68
N PRO A 199 3.94 -8.80 -39.76
CA PRO A 199 2.90 -9.82 -39.61
C PRO A 199 1.61 -9.20 -39.09
N PHE A 200 0.47 -9.62 -39.65
CA PHE A 200 -0.84 -9.32 -39.09
C PHE A 200 -1.09 -10.15 -37.82
N THR A 201 -2.00 -9.66 -36.99
CA THR A 201 -2.37 -10.28 -35.70
C THR A 201 -3.85 -10.64 -35.65
N PHE A 202 -4.66 -10.06 -36.55
CA PHE A 202 -6.11 -10.20 -36.60
C PHE A 202 -6.62 -10.47 -38.03
N TRP A 203 -7.57 -11.39 -38.17
CA TRP A 203 -8.27 -11.71 -39.42
C TRP A 203 -9.76 -11.98 -39.18
N ASP A 204 -10.60 -11.01 -39.57
CA ASP A 204 -12.06 -11.10 -39.53
C ASP A 204 -12.57 -12.36 -40.27
N TYR A 205 -13.57 -13.05 -39.70
CA TYR A 205 -14.12 -14.29 -40.24
C TYR A 205 -14.78 -14.15 -41.62
N ARG A 206 -15.11 -12.93 -42.06
CA ARG A 206 -15.83 -12.67 -43.31
C ARG A 206 -14.87 -12.65 -44.50
N ARG A 207 -15.42 -12.94 -45.68
CA ARG A 207 -14.74 -12.79 -46.98
C ARG A 207 -13.41 -13.56 -47.11
N LYS A 208 -13.27 -14.67 -46.37
CA LYS A 208 -12.08 -15.54 -46.38
C LYS A 208 -10.78 -14.75 -46.14
N ARG A 209 -10.80 -13.81 -45.20
CA ARG A 209 -9.63 -12.94 -44.92
C ARG A 209 -8.46 -13.71 -44.35
N TRP A 210 -8.72 -14.79 -43.60
CA TRP A 210 -7.67 -15.67 -43.10
C TRP A 210 -6.92 -16.36 -44.25
N GLU A 211 -7.64 -17.00 -45.17
CA GLU A 211 -7.07 -17.77 -46.29
C GLU A 211 -6.34 -16.88 -47.31
N ARG A 212 -6.70 -15.60 -47.36
CA ARG A 212 -6.08 -14.59 -48.23
C ARG A 212 -5.01 -13.75 -47.53
N ASP A 213 -4.78 -14.02 -46.25
CA ASP A 213 -3.92 -13.21 -45.38
C ASP A 213 -4.27 -11.71 -45.37
N ALA A 214 -5.56 -11.39 -45.47
CA ALA A 214 -6.08 -10.02 -45.52
C ALA A 214 -6.40 -9.48 -44.11
N GLY A 215 -5.36 -9.38 -43.28
CA GLY A 215 -5.43 -9.05 -41.86
C GLY A 215 -5.10 -7.60 -41.48
N LEU A 216 -5.07 -7.37 -40.16
CA LEU A 216 -4.65 -6.15 -39.46
C LEU A 216 -3.63 -6.49 -38.37
N ARG A 217 -2.74 -5.56 -38.05
CA ARG A 217 -1.94 -5.60 -36.82
C ARG A 217 -2.49 -4.62 -35.81
N ILE A 218 -3.15 -5.14 -34.79
CA ILE A 218 -3.80 -4.38 -33.70
C ILE A 218 -3.40 -4.85 -32.30
N ASP A 219 -2.74 -6.01 -32.21
CA ASP A 219 -2.16 -6.53 -30.98
C ASP A 219 -0.68 -6.12 -30.93
N HIS A 220 -0.29 -5.40 -29.88
CA HIS A 220 1.05 -4.82 -29.78
C HIS A 220 1.69 -5.07 -28.42
N ILE A 221 3.00 -5.29 -28.45
CA ILE A 221 3.85 -5.43 -27.27
C ILE A 221 4.82 -4.25 -27.25
N LEU A 222 4.66 -3.36 -26.26
CA LEU A 222 5.54 -2.21 -26.06
C LEU A 222 6.52 -2.50 -24.92
N ALA A 223 7.81 -2.53 -25.25
CA ALA A 223 8.88 -2.77 -24.30
C ALA A 223 9.45 -1.44 -23.77
N GLY A 224 9.59 -1.34 -22.44
CA GLY A 224 10.17 -0.20 -21.74
C GLY A 224 11.69 -0.06 -21.93
N GLN A 225 12.27 1.05 -21.48
CA GLN A 225 13.69 1.40 -21.71
C GLN A 225 14.71 0.36 -21.23
N GLN A 226 14.37 -0.47 -20.27
CA GLN A 226 15.24 -1.47 -19.66
C GLN A 226 15.37 -2.73 -20.54
N PHE A 227 14.47 -2.92 -21.51
CA PHE A 227 14.46 -4.09 -22.37
C PHE A 227 15.14 -3.83 -23.72
N LYS A 228 15.91 -4.82 -24.14
CA LYS A 228 16.26 -5.07 -25.53
C LYS A 228 15.26 -6.11 -26.05
N VAL A 229 14.54 -5.75 -27.11
CA VAL A 229 13.74 -6.71 -27.89
C VAL A 229 14.75 -7.56 -28.67
N VAL A 230 14.79 -8.86 -28.37
CA VAL A 230 15.68 -9.84 -29.00
C VAL A 230 15.05 -10.36 -30.26
N ASP A 231 13.80 -10.80 -30.15
CA ASP A 231 12.99 -11.31 -31.24
C ASP A 231 11.50 -11.05 -30.95
N ALA A 232 10.66 -11.12 -31.98
CA ALA A 232 9.22 -10.94 -31.87
C ALA A 232 8.50 -11.52 -33.09
N GLY A 233 7.34 -12.13 -32.85
CA GLY A 233 6.59 -12.82 -33.88
C GLY A 233 5.12 -12.99 -33.54
N VAL A 234 4.42 -13.65 -34.46
CA VAL A 234 3.01 -14.01 -34.34
C VAL A 234 2.91 -15.51 -34.59
N ASP A 235 2.35 -16.26 -33.64
CA ASP A 235 2.09 -17.69 -33.79
C ASP A 235 0.84 -17.88 -34.65
N ARG A 236 1.00 -17.56 -35.94
CA ARG A 236 -0.11 -17.42 -36.88
C ARG A 236 -0.86 -18.74 -37.05
N GLU A 237 -0.21 -19.89 -36.96
CA GLU A 237 -0.87 -21.20 -37.06
C GLU A 237 -2.04 -21.36 -36.08
N GLU A 238 -2.01 -20.71 -34.91
CA GLU A 238 -3.06 -20.82 -33.89
C GLU A 238 -4.41 -20.29 -34.39
N ARG A 239 -4.39 -19.29 -35.29
CA ARG A 239 -5.59 -18.77 -35.95
C ARG A 239 -6.21 -19.79 -36.93
N GLY A 240 -5.42 -20.76 -37.40
CA GLY A 240 -5.84 -21.79 -38.34
C GLY A 240 -6.64 -22.94 -37.72
N HIS A 241 -6.66 -23.07 -36.39
CA HIS A 241 -7.40 -24.13 -35.71
C HIS A 241 -8.91 -23.94 -35.76
N GLU A 242 -9.65 -25.05 -35.70
CA GLU A 242 -11.11 -25.02 -35.60
C GLU A 242 -11.53 -24.32 -34.30
N GLY A 243 -12.49 -23.40 -34.39
CA GLY A 243 -12.95 -22.62 -33.23
C GLY A 243 -11.96 -21.58 -32.71
N ALA A 244 -10.83 -21.33 -33.39
CA ALA A 244 -9.83 -20.34 -32.98
C ALA A 244 -10.38 -18.90 -32.88
N SER A 245 -9.67 -18.05 -32.13
CA SER A 245 -9.93 -16.61 -32.09
C SER A 245 -9.69 -16.00 -33.47
N ASP A 246 -10.29 -14.86 -33.77
CA ASP A 246 -9.93 -14.03 -34.93
C ASP A 246 -8.55 -13.39 -34.80
N HIS A 247 -7.94 -13.46 -33.61
CA HIS A 247 -6.55 -13.08 -33.34
C HIS A 247 -5.63 -14.29 -33.17
N ALA A 248 -4.34 -14.09 -33.49
CA ALA A 248 -3.25 -15.01 -33.17
C ALA A 248 -2.39 -14.48 -32.01
N PRO A 249 -1.76 -15.36 -31.20
CA PRO A 249 -0.82 -14.92 -30.17
C PRO A 249 0.34 -14.12 -30.76
N VAL A 250 0.59 -12.95 -30.19
CA VAL A 250 1.77 -12.14 -30.48
C VAL A 250 2.77 -12.32 -29.35
N TRP A 251 4.03 -12.57 -29.66
CA TRP A 251 5.07 -12.77 -28.65
C TRP A 251 6.31 -11.91 -28.90
N ALA A 252 7.04 -11.65 -27.83
CA ALA A 252 8.34 -11.01 -27.87
C ALA A 252 9.32 -11.69 -26.90
N GLU A 253 10.55 -11.89 -27.36
CA GLU A 253 11.67 -12.24 -26.49
C GLU A 253 12.36 -10.98 -26.01
N LEU A 254 12.30 -10.76 -24.70
CA LEU A 254 12.87 -9.60 -24.05
C LEU A 254 14.08 -10.01 -23.22
N ALA A 255 15.18 -9.27 -23.42
CA ALA A 255 16.37 -9.34 -22.60
C ALA A 255 16.55 -8.02 -21.86
N LEU A 256 16.78 -8.06 -20.55
CA LEU A 256 17.20 -6.88 -19.83
C LEU A 256 18.53 -6.40 -20.41
N LYS A 257 18.63 -5.10 -20.73
CA LYS A 257 19.85 -4.49 -21.23
C LYS A 257 20.94 -4.68 -20.18
N LYS A 258 21.93 -5.51 -20.49
CA LYS A 258 23.22 -5.49 -19.78
C LYS A 258 23.79 -4.10 -19.95
N THR A 259 24.03 -3.39 -18.86
CA THR A 259 24.77 -2.13 -18.93
C THR A 259 26.14 -2.38 -19.52
N ALA A 260 26.39 -1.79 -20.68
CA ALA A 260 27.58 -2.05 -21.46
C ALA A 260 28.84 -1.54 -20.74
N ALA A 261 29.84 -2.41 -20.60
CA ALA A 261 31.20 -2.00 -20.33
C ALA A 261 31.79 -1.34 -21.60
N PRO A 262 32.58 -0.25 -21.49
CA PRO A 262 33.12 0.43 -22.65
C PRO A 262 34.14 -0.43 -23.40
N ARG A 263 33.98 -0.50 -24.73
CA ARG A 263 34.83 -1.21 -25.71
C ARG A 263 36.22 -0.55 -25.77
N LYS A 264 37.29 -1.33 -25.56
CA LYS A 264 38.68 -0.87 -25.71
C LYS A 264 39.02 -0.68 -27.19
N THR A 265 39.37 0.53 -27.60
CA THR A 265 40.12 0.80 -28.83
C THR A 265 41.59 0.43 -28.61
N ALA A 266 42.18 -0.23 -29.60
CA ALA A 266 43.56 -0.71 -29.58
C ALA A 266 44.55 0.46 -29.70
N ALA A 267 45.55 0.49 -28.82
CA ALA A 267 46.78 1.24 -29.02
C ALA A 267 47.95 0.48 -28.37
N THR A 268 48.78 -0.06 -29.27
CA THR A 268 50.25 -0.18 -29.25
C THR A 268 50.97 -0.69 -28.00
N ALA A 269 51.59 -1.85 -28.20
CA ALA A 269 52.54 -2.50 -27.33
C ALA A 269 53.84 -1.70 -27.15
N ALA A 270 54.34 -1.68 -25.91
CA ALA A 270 55.76 -1.55 -25.61
C ALA A 270 56.17 -2.73 -24.72
N LYS A 271 57.15 -3.48 -25.21
CA LYS A 271 57.79 -4.65 -24.58
C LYS A 271 58.48 -4.27 -23.26
N ARG A 272 58.42 -5.18 -22.28
CA ARG A 272 59.63 -5.66 -21.61
C ARG A 272 59.41 -6.99 -20.90
N ASP A 273 60.39 -7.84 -21.11
CA ASP A 273 60.49 -9.26 -20.75
C ASP A 273 60.60 -9.49 -19.24
N ALA A 274 59.95 -10.54 -18.74
CA ALA A 274 60.62 -11.74 -18.24
C ALA A 274 59.64 -12.63 -17.45
N ALA A 275 59.64 -13.92 -17.78
CA ALA A 275 59.06 -15.03 -17.03
C ALA A 275 60.12 -16.15 -17.06
N PRO A 276 59.95 -17.29 -16.36
CA PRO A 276 59.08 -17.60 -15.22
C PRO A 276 59.87 -18.30 -14.08
N THR A 277 59.25 -18.55 -12.92
CA THR A 277 59.47 -19.83 -12.22
C THR A 277 58.29 -20.20 -11.35
N ARG A 278 57.97 -21.50 -11.38
CA ARG A 278 56.80 -22.15 -10.81
C ARG A 278 57.29 -23.16 -9.78
N ALA A 279 56.81 -23.08 -8.54
CA ALA A 279 56.78 -24.09 -7.45
C ALA A 279 56.68 -23.31 -6.13
N SER A 280 55.99 -23.71 -5.07
CA SER A 280 55.32 -24.96 -4.70
C SER A 280 54.38 -24.65 -3.52
N LYS A 281 53.32 -25.44 -3.38
CA LYS A 281 52.51 -25.56 -2.14
C LYS A 281 53.41 -25.97 -0.97
N ALA A 282 53.22 -25.36 0.21
CA ALA A 282 52.82 -26.06 1.44
C ALA A 282 52.72 -25.10 2.65
N ALA A 283 51.56 -25.14 3.30
CA ALA A 283 51.27 -25.01 4.73
C ALA A 283 51.88 -23.85 5.55
N LEU A 284 51.00 -23.01 6.11
CA LEU A 284 50.58 -23.15 7.51
C LEU A 284 49.27 -22.36 7.71
N ALA A 285 48.23 -23.09 8.10
CA ALA A 285 46.97 -22.53 8.54
C ALA A 285 47.21 -21.80 9.87
N SER A 286 47.00 -20.48 9.86
CA SER A 286 46.52 -19.76 11.04
C SER A 286 45.07 -19.39 10.77
N ASP A 287 44.14 -19.86 11.61
CA ASP A 287 42.75 -19.42 11.67
C ASP A 287 42.64 -17.97 12.18
N ALA A 288 43.33 -17.05 11.50
CA ALA A 288 43.12 -15.63 11.65
C ALA A 288 42.32 -15.17 10.43
N ALA A 289 41.11 -14.65 10.65
CA ALA A 289 40.37 -13.95 9.62
C ALA A 289 41.30 -12.89 8.96
N PRO A 290 41.25 -12.72 7.62
CA PRO A 290 42.08 -11.71 6.97
C PRO A 290 41.84 -10.33 7.60
N PRO A 291 42.88 -9.49 7.74
CA PRO A 291 42.73 -8.20 8.40
C PRO A 291 41.64 -7.36 7.71
N PRO A 292 40.84 -6.57 8.45
CA PRO A 292 39.63 -5.91 7.92
C PRO A 292 39.81 -5.16 6.59
N LEU A 293 40.97 -4.53 6.38
CA LEU A 293 41.29 -3.75 5.17
C LEU A 293 42.00 -4.55 4.06
N ALA A 294 42.16 -5.87 4.19
CA ALA A 294 42.85 -6.71 3.20
C ALA A 294 42.19 -6.64 1.82
N GLN A 295 40.85 -6.69 1.77
CA GLN A 295 40.12 -6.57 0.51
C GLN A 295 40.21 -5.18 -0.09
N TYR A 296 40.25 -4.14 0.75
CA TYR A 296 40.43 -2.75 0.31
C TYR A 296 41.77 -2.59 -0.38
N ASN A 297 42.87 -2.94 0.31
CA ASN A 297 44.24 -2.82 -0.22
C ASN A 297 44.47 -3.67 -1.47
N ALA A 298 43.90 -4.89 -1.53
CA ALA A 298 44.07 -5.77 -2.69
C ALA A 298 43.39 -5.26 -3.98
N LYS A 299 42.40 -4.36 -3.85
CA LYS A 299 41.64 -3.83 -4.99
C LYS A 299 42.23 -2.52 -5.57
N ARG A 300 43.21 -1.90 -4.92
CA ARG A 300 43.79 -0.61 -5.34
C ARG A 300 45.27 -0.73 -5.70
N ASP A 301 45.68 0.06 -6.70
CA ASP A 301 47.09 0.35 -6.98
C ASP A 301 47.40 1.78 -6.53
N PHE A 302 47.94 1.93 -5.32
CA PHE A 302 48.26 3.23 -4.70
C PHE A 302 49.38 4.01 -5.42
N SER A 303 50.02 3.41 -6.43
CA SER A 303 50.92 4.16 -7.33
C SER A 303 50.16 4.97 -8.39
N LYS A 304 48.87 4.67 -8.59
CA LYS A 304 48.01 5.29 -9.62
C LYS A 304 46.85 6.06 -9.05
N THR A 305 46.22 5.54 -7.99
CA THR A 305 45.11 6.24 -7.33
C THR A 305 45.63 7.18 -6.24
N ALA A 306 44.94 8.32 -6.05
CA ALA A 306 45.19 9.25 -4.95
C ALA A 306 44.48 8.82 -3.65
N GLU A 307 43.80 7.67 -3.65
CA GLU A 307 43.17 7.10 -2.47
C GLU A 307 44.23 6.71 -1.41
N PRO A 308 43.94 6.87 -0.10
CA PRO A 308 44.88 6.52 0.97
C PRO A 308 45.08 5.00 1.09
N ALA A 309 46.31 4.57 1.37
CA ALA A 309 46.60 3.18 1.68
C ALA A 309 45.91 2.74 2.98
N GLY A 310 45.35 1.53 3.00
CA GLY A 310 44.59 1.04 4.14
C GLY A 310 45.46 0.68 5.33
N ALA A 311 45.61 1.61 6.26
CA ALA A 311 46.09 1.37 7.62
C ALA A 311 44.89 1.43 8.59
N MET A 312 44.86 0.58 9.62
CA MET A 312 43.86 0.73 10.68
C MET A 312 44.12 2.01 11.46
N GLY A 313 43.07 2.76 11.79
CA GLY A 313 43.18 3.92 12.66
C GLY A 313 43.77 3.52 14.01
N ARG A 314 44.88 4.17 14.44
CA ARG A 314 45.38 4.02 15.80
C ARG A 314 44.40 4.72 16.74
N ARG A 315 43.65 3.99 17.57
CA ARG A 315 43.10 4.59 18.80
C ARG A 315 44.27 5.17 19.58
N SER A 316 44.23 6.47 19.87
CA SER A 316 45.19 7.07 20.78
C SER A 316 45.10 6.31 22.11
N LYS A 317 46.24 5.92 22.68
CA LYS A 317 46.31 5.27 24.01
C LYS A 317 45.78 6.16 25.16
N ALA A 318 45.31 7.38 24.85
CA ALA A 318 44.73 8.33 25.79
C ALA A 318 43.23 8.08 26.07
N ALA A 319 42.54 7.25 25.27
CA ALA A 319 41.09 7.02 25.38
C ALA A 319 40.69 5.93 26.41
N ALA A 320 41.48 5.75 27.48
CA ALA A 320 41.12 4.92 28.64
C ALA A 320 40.57 5.76 29.82
N ALA A 321 40.11 6.98 29.54
CA ALA A 321 39.54 7.91 30.53
C ALA A 321 38.11 8.29 30.13
N ASP A 322 37.14 7.77 30.90
CA ASP A 322 35.74 8.17 31.16
C ASP A 322 34.79 8.74 30.07
N HIS A 323 35.21 9.00 28.84
CA HIS A 323 34.32 9.45 27.77
C HIS A 323 34.69 8.80 26.42
N PRO A 324 33.82 7.96 25.83
CA PRO A 324 34.06 7.43 24.48
C PRO A 324 33.97 8.58 23.46
N GLU A 325 34.99 8.72 22.62
CA GLU A 325 34.92 9.67 21.49
C GLU A 325 33.76 9.31 20.54
N PRO A 326 33.08 10.31 19.95
CA PRO A 326 31.92 10.07 19.10
C PRO A 326 32.34 9.41 17.77
N LEU A 327 31.65 8.34 17.39
CA LEU A 327 31.94 7.59 16.16
C LEU A 327 31.65 8.45 14.93
N GLN A 328 32.50 8.37 13.90
CA GLN A 328 32.35 9.18 12.70
C GLN A 328 31.51 8.49 11.61
N PHE A 329 30.82 9.28 10.79
CA PHE A 329 30.24 8.81 9.54
C PHE A 329 30.63 9.72 8.37
N VAL A 330 30.67 9.14 7.18
CA VAL A 330 30.85 9.87 5.94
C VAL A 330 29.91 9.34 4.86
N ILE A 331 29.43 10.23 4.02
CA ILE A 331 28.69 9.90 2.80
C ILE A 331 29.43 10.54 1.63
N GLN A 332 29.99 9.71 0.76
CA GLN A 332 30.63 10.20 -0.46
C GLN A 332 29.68 10.08 -1.64
N LYS A 333 29.63 11.09 -2.49
CA LYS A 333 28.89 11.03 -3.76
C LYS A 333 29.88 10.66 -4.86
N HIS A 334 29.61 9.53 -5.50
CA HIS A 334 30.58 8.87 -6.37
C HIS A 334 30.01 8.69 -7.78
N TRP A 335 30.58 9.41 -8.73
CA TRP A 335 30.30 9.30 -10.16
C TRP A 335 31.18 8.21 -10.81
N ALA A 336 30.99 6.97 -10.38
CA ALA A 336 31.61 5.80 -10.99
C ALA A 336 30.91 5.44 -12.33
N SER A 337 30.84 4.15 -12.68
CA SER A 337 30.01 3.69 -13.83
C SER A 337 28.52 4.12 -13.73
N ARG A 338 28.05 4.37 -12.50
CA ARG A 338 26.76 4.97 -12.17
C ARG A 338 26.95 5.85 -10.93
N LEU A 339 26.17 6.93 -10.85
CA LEU A 339 26.09 7.75 -9.64
C LEU A 339 25.53 6.90 -8.48
N HIS A 340 26.20 6.95 -7.34
CA HIS A 340 25.72 6.38 -6.09
C HIS A 340 26.29 7.15 -4.90
N TYR A 341 25.73 6.88 -3.72
CA TYR A 341 26.13 7.47 -2.45
C TYR A 341 26.74 6.39 -1.57
N ASP A 342 28.00 6.59 -1.29
CA ASP A 342 28.87 5.74 -0.53
C ASP A 342 28.67 6.06 0.97
N PHE A 343 27.74 5.36 1.63
CA PHE A 343 27.38 5.55 3.05
C PHE A 343 28.28 4.72 3.96
N ARG A 344 28.92 5.33 4.97
CA ARG A 344 29.91 4.64 5.81
C ARG A 344 29.81 5.03 7.28
N LEU A 345 29.92 4.03 8.16
CA LEU A 345 29.91 4.19 9.62
C LEU A 345 31.24 3.68 10.20
N GLU A 346 31.89 4.48 11.04
CA GLU A 346 33.09 4.06 11.77
C GLU A 346 32.75 2.99 12.80
N LEU A 347 33.41 1.83 12.73
CA LEU A 347 33.32 0.78 13.73
C LEU A 347 34.63 -0.02 13.76
N ASP A 348 35.14 -0.32 14.96
CA ASP A 348 36.34 -1.14 15.16
C ASP A 348 37.58 -0.70 14.37
N GLY A 349 37.75 0.62 14.18
CA GLY A 349 38.93 1.22 13.53
C GLY A 349 38.89 1.23 12.00
N VAL A 350 37.74 0.89 11.40
CA VAL A 350 37.46 0.94 9.96
C VAL A 350 36.11 1.58 9.66
N MET A 351 35.85 1.86 8.40
CA MET A 351 34.59 2.40 7.89
C MET A 351 33.76 1.26 7.26
N VAL A 352 32.76 0.76 7.98
CA VAL A 352 31.81 -0.22 7.44
C VAL A 352 30.94 0.45 6.39
N SER A 353 30.88 -0.12 5.19
CA SER A 353 30.55 0.64 3.97
C SER A 353 29.42 0.06 3.14
N TRP A 354 28.53 0.92 2.65
CA TRP A 354 27.44 0.58 1.73
C TRP A 354 27.37 1.53 0.54
N ALA A 355 27.15 0.98 -0.65
CA ALA A 355 26.77 1.75 -1.83
C ALA A 355 25.24 1.90 -1.89
N VAL A 356 24.76 3.14 -1.87
CA VAL A 356 23.33 3.53 -1.88
C VAL A 356 23.01 4.23 -3.21
N PRO A 357 22.48 3.53 -4.23
CA PRO A 357 22.39 4.07 -5.59
C PRO A 357 21.52 5.32 -5.73
N LYS A 358 20.40 5.39 -4.99
CA LYS A 358 19.48 6.53 -5.02
C LYS A 358 19.79 7.59 -3.95
N GLY A 359 20.79 7.35 -3.11
CA GLY A 359 21.11 8.19 -1.96
C GLY A 359 20.14 8.04 -0.79
N PRO A 360 20.48 8.61 0.38
CA PRO A 360 19.61 8.69 1.56
C PRO A 360 18.44 9.65 1.34
N SER A 361 17.33 9.42 2.06
CA SER A 361 16.13 10.25 2.02
C SER A 361 15.62 10.52 3.43
N TYR A 362 15.21 11.77 3.71
CA TYR A 362 14.51 12.13 4.95
C TYR A 362 13.07 11.59 5.00
N ASP A 363 12.57 11.06 3.89
CA ASP A 363 11.24 10.47 3.80
C ASP A 363 11.23 9.06 4.38
N PRO A 364 10.53 8.81 5.51
CA PRO A 364 10.45 7.48 6.10
C PRO A 364 9.69 6.44 5.25
N ALA A 365 9.01 6.86 4.18
CA ALA A 365 8.40 5.96 3.20
C ALA A 365 9.41 5.46 2.16
N VAL A 366 10.54 6.16 1.98
CA VAL A 366 11.57 5.81 1.00
C VAL A 366 12.59 4.85 1.62
N LYS A 367 12.52 3.57 1.22
CA LYS A 367 13.52 2.55 1.58
C LYS A 367 14.62 2.52 0.53
N SER A 368 15.77 3.06 0.88
CA SER A 368 16.92 3.18 -0.02
C SER A 368 17.73 1.90 0.01
N MET A 369 17.82 1.20 -1.12
CA MET A 369 18.68 0.02 -1.26
C MET A 369 20.14 0.39 -0.94
N ALA A 370 20.79 -0.38 -0.08
CA ALA A 370 22.16 -0.20 0.37
C ALA A 370 22.93 -1.53 0.17
N ILE A 371 23.95 -1.54 -0.68
CA ILE A 371 24.71 -2.75 -1.00
C ILE A 371 25.99 -2.74 -0.18
N HIS A 372 26.21 -3.75 0.66
CA HIS A 372 27.40 -3.84 1.50
C HIS A 372 28.65 -4.07 0.64
N VAL A 373 29.67 -3.24 0.80
CA VAL A 373 30.95 -3.30 0.08
C VAL A 373 32.11 -3.51 1.07
N GLU A 374 33.35 -3.59 0.59
CA GLU A 374 34.50 -3.72 1.49
C GLU A 374 34.64 -2.54 2.44
N ASP A 375 35.17 -2.80 3.64
CA ASP A 375 35.48 -1.76 4.62
C ASP A 375 36.57 -0.82 4.09
N HIS A 376 36.51 0.45 4.49
CA HIS A 376 37.46 1.48 4.08
C HIS A 376 38.29 1.98 5.27
N PRO A 377 39.52 2.49 5.06
CA PRO A 377 40.28 3.13 6.12
C PRO A 377 39.61 4.44 6.56
N ILE A 378 39.78 4.81 7.84
CA ILE A 378 39.24 6.07 8.38
C ILE A 378 39.78 7.29 7.62
N ASP A 379 41.05 7.23 7.20
CA ASP A 379 41.68 8.30 6.41
C ASP A 379 40.96 8.56 5.07
N TYR A 380 40.12 7.64 4.60
CA TYR A 380 39.30 7.80 3.40
C TYR A 380 38.18 8.84 3.57
N ASN A 381 37.81 9.19 4.82
CA ASN A 381 36.70 10.09 5.12
C ASN A 381 36.87 11.50 4.56
N SER A 382 38.11 11.93 4.30
CA SER A 382 38.43 13.25 3.75
C SER A 382 38.72 13.25 2.25
N PHE A 383 38.69 12.08 1.60
CA PHE A 383 39.06 11.97 0.19
C PHE A 383 38.00 12.57 -0.73
N GLU A 384 38.44 13.55 -1.53
CA GLU A 384 37.75 14.08 -2.71
C GLU A 384 38.72 14.07 -3.89
N GLY A 385 38.25 13.69 -5.07
CA GLY A 385 39.12 13.63 -6.25
C GLY A 385 38.58 12.77 -7.36
N ASN A 386 39.37 12.65 -8.43
CA ASN A 386 39.06 11.81 -9.57
C ASN A 386 39.92 10.54 -9.55
N ILE A 387 39.29 9.39 -9.33
CA ILE A 387 39.94 8.08 -9.39
C ILE A 387 40.20 7.74 -10.87
N PRO A 388 41.46 7.50 -11.29
CA PRO A 388 41.81 7.34 -12.69
C PRO A 388 41.06 6.21 -13.41
N LYS A 389 40.82 6.40 -14.70
CA LYS A 389 40.15 5.41 -15.55
C LYS A 389 40.93 4.10 -15.59
N GLY A 390 40.28 3.00 -15.20
CA GLY A 390 40.87 1.66 -15.18
C GLY A 390 41.18 1.15 -13.77
N GLU A 391 41.22 2.04 -12.79
CA GLU A 391 41.31 1.69 -11.37
C GLU A 391 39.94 1.26 -10.82
N TYR A 392 39.95 0.50 -9.73
CA TYR A 392 38.73 0.06 -9.06
C TYR A 392 38.01 1.27 -8.46
N GLY A 393 36.75 1.49 -8.83
CA GLY A 393 36.03 2.70 -8.43
C GLY A 393 36.36 3.94 -9.28
N ALA A 394 36.87 3.79 -10.51
CA ALA A 394 37.13 4.92 -11.39
C ALA A 394 35.92 5.87 -11.52
N GLY A 395 36.15 7.16 -11.29
CA GLY A 395 35.11 8.19 -11.23
C GLY A 395 35.48 9.35 -10.32
N THR A 396 34.67 10.41 -10.35
CA THR A 396 34.80 11.54 -9.42
C THR A 396 34.14 11.18 -8.09
N VAL A 397 34.78 11.55 -6.98
CA VAL A 397 34.29 11.37 -5.62
C VAL A 397 34.32 12.72 -4.90
N ILE A 398 33.22 13.07 -4.23
CA ILE A 398 33.16 14.17 -3.27
C ILE A 398 32.62 13.67 -1.92
N VAL A 399 32.96 14.34 -0.84
CA VAL A 399 32.35 14.17 0.48
C VAL A 399 31.04 14.94 0.50
N TRP A 400 29.93 14.22 0.31
CA TRP A 400 28.59 14.79 0.24
C TRP A 400 28.00 15.09 1.60
N ASP A 401 28.28 14.29 2.63
CA ASP A 401 27.96 14.60 4.02
C ASP A 401 29.00 13.97 4.95
N ARG A 402 29.18 14.55 6.14
CA ARG A 402 30.06 14.02 7.18
C ARG A 402 29.62 14.52 8.55
N GLY A 403 29.91 13.74 9.58
CA GLY A 403 29.60 14.09 10.96
C GLY A 403 29.84 12.93 11.92
N THR A 404 29.11 12.92 13.02
CA THR A 404 29.15 11.83 14.01
C THR A 404 27.87 11.01 14.00
N TRP A 405 27.93 9.78 14.50
CA TRP A 405 26.78 8.92 14.64
C TRP A 405 26.76 8.21 15.99
N GLU A 406 25.57 7.89 16.48
CA GLU A 406 25.37 7.20 17.75
C GLU A 406 24.51 5.94 17.54
N PRO A 407 25.03 4.73 17.83
CA PRO A 407 24.24 3.50 17.71
C PRO A 407 23.17 3.43 18.81
N THR A 408 22.00 2.91 18.45
CA THR A 408 21.01 2.44 19.43
C THR A 408 21.31 0.97 19.77
N GLY A 409 21.92 0.73 20.93
CA GLY A 409 22.39 -0.59 21.36
C GLY A 409 23.80 -0.92 20.85
N ASP A 410 24.20 -2.20 20.90
CA ASP A 410 25.51 -2.61 20.37
C ASP A 410 25.48 -2.73 18.84
N PRO A 411 26.25 -1.89 18.11
CA PRO A 411 26.29 -1.94 16.64
C PRO A 411 26.85 -3.26 16.10
N ARG A 412 27.69 -3.99 16.85
CA ARG A 412 28.25 -5.29 16.42
C ARG A 412 27.18 -6.36 16.37
N GLU A 413 26.37 -6.44 17.42
CA GLU A 413 25.21 -7.32 17.43
C GLU A 413 24.19 -6.93 16.37
N GLY A 414 23.94 -5.63 16.20
CA GLY A 414 23.02 -5.12 15.19
C GLY A 414 23.45 -5.51 13.78
N LEU A 415 24.73 -5.35 13.44
CA LEU A 415 25.28 -5.78 12.16
C LEU A 415 25.12 -7.28 11.97
N ALA A 416 25.49 -8.10 12.96
CA ALA A 416 25.36 -9.56 12.89
C ALA A 416 23.91 -10.02 12.71
N LYS A 417 22.96 -9.41 13.43
CA LYS A 417 21.51 -9.69 13.34
C LYS A 417 20.85 -9.10 12.09
N GLY A 418 21.56 -8.25 11.33
CA GLY A 418 21.04 -7.63 10.12
C GLY A 418 20.12 -6.43 10.38
N LYS A 419 20.25 -5.75 11.52
CA LYS A 419 19.45 -4.57 11.87
C LYS A 419 20.26 -3.61 12.75
N VAL A 420 20.55 -2.42 12.24
CA VAL A 420 21.24 -1.35 12.97
C VAL A 420 20.35 -0.11 13.00
N ILE A 421 20.09 0.43 14.19
CA ILE A 421 19.39 1.70 14.38
C ILE A 421 20.41 2.69 14.93
N PHE A 422 20.44 3.92 14.40
CA PHE A 422 21.44 4.90 14.80
C PHE A 422 20.98 6.34 14.56
N GLN A 423 21.49 7.26 15.37
CA GLN A 423 21.35 8.70 15.20
C GLN A 423 22.49 9.23 14.32
N LEU A 424 22.20 10.14 13.38
CA LEU A 424 23.22 10.89 12.65
C LEU A 424 23.23 12.35 13.12
N HIS A 425 24.44 12.92 13.19
CA HIS A 425 24.71 14.33 13.46
C HIS A 425 25.61 14.87 12.36
N GLY A 426 25.00 15.13 11.19
CA GLY A 426 25.68 15.54 9.97
C GLY A 426 25.49 16.99 9.60
N GLN A 427 26.17 17.40 8.53
CA GLN A 427 25.95 18.69 7.91
C GLN A 427 24.70 18.70 7.05
N LYS A 428 24.28 17.57 6.49
CA LYS A 428 23.07 17.45 5.67
C LYS A 428 22.03 16.49 6.23
N LEU A 429 22.46 15.40 6.86
CA LEU A 429 21.59 14.41 7.49
C LEU A 429 21.65 14.54 9.01
N ALA A 430 20.50 14.39 9.66
CA ALA A 430 20.40 14.37 11.12
C ALA A 430 19.27 13.43 11.56
N GLY A 431 19.20 13.16 12.86
CA GLY A 431 18.13 12.39 13.48
C GLY A 431 18.35 10.88 13.40
N LEU A 432 17.31 10.10 13.71
CA LEU A 432 17.32 8.64 13.78
C LEU A 432 17.13 7.97 12.41
N TRP A 433 17.91 6.93 12.13
CA TRP A 433 17.97 6.14 10.90
C TRP A 433 18.03 4.65 11.20
N GLU A 434 17.72 3.83 10.20
CA GLU A 434 17.73 2.39 10.31
C GLU A 434 18.29 1.73 9.05
N LEU A 435 19.12 0.70 9.26
CA LEU A 435 19.71 -0.15 8.24
C LEU A 435 19.28 -1.61 8.49
N VAL A 436 18.60 -2.24 7.52
CA VAL A 436 18.07 -3.62 7.65
C VAL A 436 18.56 -4.51 6.50
N ARG A 437 19.16 -5.66 6.81
CA ARG A 437 19.61 -6.66 5.83
C ARG A 437 18.41 -7.42 5.30
N ILE A 438 18.30 -7.52 3.98
CA ILE A 438 17.18 -8.15 3.27
C ILE A 438 17.59 -9.43 2.53
N SER A 439 18.89 -9.71 2.41
CA SER A 439 19.41 -10.99 1.90
C SER A 439 19.92 -11.86 3.05
N LYS A 440 19.86 -13.19 2.90
CA LYS A 440 20.52 -14.08 3.87
C LYS A 440 22.04 -13.88 3.79
N PRO A 441 22.77 -13.84 4.92
CA PRO A 441 24.22 -13.70 4.92
C PRO A 441 24.87 -14.76 4.02
N GLY A 442 25.67 -14.33 3.03
CA GLY A 442 26.41 -15.23 2.13
C GLY A 442 25.60 -15.85 0.98
N GLU A 443 24.29 -15.57 0.87
CA GLU A 443 23.45 -16.02 -0.25
C GLU A 443 23.79 -15.30 -1.56
N LYS A 444 24.27 -14.06 -1.45
CA LYS A 444 24.70 -13.23 -2.57
C LYS A 444 26.17 -12.89 -2.41
N LYS A 445 26.83 -12.54 -3.53
CA LYS A 445 28.24 -12.09 -3.53
C LYS A 445 28.45 -10.82 -2.69
N GLN A 446 27.40 -10.02 -2.51
CA GLN A 446 27.35 -8.84 -1.65
C GLN A 446 25.99 -8.80 -0.95
N ASP A 447 25.98 -8.57 0.35
CA ASP A 447 24.74 -8.52 1.12
C ASP A 447 23.94 -7.25 0.80
N GLN A 448 22.63 -7.41 0.65
CA GLN A 448 21.70 -6.32 0.39
C GLN A 448 21.04 -5.86 1.68
N TRP A 449 21.01 -4.54 1.85
CA TRP A 449 20.41 -3.85 2.96
C TRP A 449 19.45 -2.76 2.47
N MET A 450 18.65 -2.23 3.40
CA MET A 450 17.79 -1.07 3.20
C MET A 450 18.14 -0.03 4.24
N LEU A 451 18.52 1.17 3.78
CA LEU A 451 18.71 2.38 4.58
C LEU A 451 17.44 3.24 4.50
N PHE A 452 16.90 3.66 5.64
CA PHE A 452 15.76 4.58 5.66
C PHE A 452 15.69 5.41 6.94
N LYS A 453 15.03 6.55 6.84
CA LYS A 453 14.74 7.43 7.97
C LYS A 453 13.73 6.76 8.90
N LYS A 454 13.96 6.80 10.22
CA LYS A 454 12.99 6.28 11.18
C LYS A 454 11.73 7.15 11.17
N ARG A 455 10.57 6.49 11.12
CA ARG A 455 9.25 7.15 11.25
C ARG A 455 9.14 7.81 12.63
N GLY A 456 8.62 9.04 12.66
CA GLY A 456 8.45 9.81 13.89
C GLY A 456 9.72 10.51 14.39
N ASP A 457 10.83 10.43 13.66
CA ASP A 457 12.00 11.24 13.98
C ASP A 457 11.77 12.72 13.65
N ALA A 458 12.28 13.62 14.49
CA ALA A 458 12.10 15.06 14.35
C ALA A 458 12.63 15.63 13.03
N TRP A 459 13.53 14.95 12.33
CA TRP A 459 14.07 15.35 11.03
C TRP A 459 13.39 14.67 9.84
N ALA A 460 12.41 13.78 10.06
CA ALA A 460 11.67 13.16 8.97
C ALA A 460 10.87 14.22 8.18
N ARG A 461 11.00 14.18 6.84
CA ARG A 461 10.31 15.08 5.90
C ARG A 461 9.91 14.29 4.67
N SER A 462 8.71 14.53 4.13
CA SER A 462 8.27 13.85 2.90
C SER A 462 9.22 14.14 1.73
N SER A 463 9.40 13.21 0.81
CA SER A 463 10.18 13.43 -0.42
C SER A 463 9.55 14.49 -1.34
N THR A 464 8.24 14.75 -1.18
CA THR A 464 7.54 15.87 -1.84
C THR A 464 7.79 17.21 -1.16
N GLU A 465 8.10 17.21 0.14
CA GLU A 465 8.41 18.42 0.92
C GLU A 465 9.88 18.78 0.77
N TYR A 466 10.77 17.80 0.92
CA TYR A 466 12.21 18.03 0.94
C TYR A 466 13.00 16.82 0.44
N ASN A 467 13.60 16.98 -0.74
CA ASN A 467 14.58 16.04 -1.26
C ASN A 467 15.99 16.57 -1.03
N VAL A 468 16.67 16.03 -0.01
CA VAL A 468 18.02 16.47 0.41
C VAL A 468 19.07 16.30 -0.68
N ILE A 469 18.91 15.30 -1.56
CA ILE A 469 19.87 15.00 -2.63
C ILE A 469 19.88 16.10 -3.69
N THR A 470 18.70 16.60 -4.05
CA THR A 470 18.54 17.71 -5.01
C THR A 470 18.76 19.06 -4.35
N ALA A 471 18.34 19.22 -3.10
CA ALA A 471 18.47 20.48 -2.38
C ALA A 471 19.93 20.82 -2.04
N LEU A 472 20.74 19.81 -1.69
CA LEU A 472 22.12 19.97 -1.25
C LEU A 472 23.08 19.04 -2.01
N PRO A 473 23.35 19.27 -3.31
CA PRO A 473 24.11 18.34 -4.14
C PRO A 473 25.64 18.39 -3.97
N ASP A 474 26.17 19.46 -3.36
CA ASP A 474 27.60 19.85 -3.37
C ASP A 474 28.45 19.18 -2.27
N SER A 475 29.77 19.37 -2.31
CA SER A 475 30.70 18.91 -1.26
C SER A 475 30.54 19.69 0.04
N VAL A 476 30.61 19.02 1.19
CA VAL A 476 30.67 19.66 2.52
C VAL A 476 32.10 19.94 3.00
N VAL A 477 33.11 19.58 2.21
CA VAL A 477 34.51 19.95 2.42
C VAL A 477 34.80 21.25 1.69
N GLU A 478 34.42 21.33 0.40
CA GLU A 478 34.56 22.55 -0.41
C GLU A 478 33.58 23.65 0.03
N LYS A 479 32.34 23.27 0.37
CA LYS A 479 31.30 24.19 0.85
C LYS A 479 30.78 23.73 2.21
N PRO A 480 31.53 23.97 3.30
CA PRO A 480 31.09 23.62 4.64
C PRO A 480 29.77 24.29 4.96
N LEU A 481 28.81 23.49 5.41
CA LEU A 481 27.50 23.95 5.84
C LEU A 481 27.46 24.10 7.37
N GLY A 482 28.27 23.35 8.13
CA GLY A 482 28.08 23.21 9.58
C GLY A 482 26.93 22.26 9.90
N LEU A 483 26.87 21.79 11.16
CA LEU A 483 25.89 20.78 11.56
C LEU A 483 24.47 21.30 11.31
N ILE A 484 23.62 20.47 10.70
CA ILE A 484 22.25 20.89 10.39
C ILE A 484 21.46 21.22 11.66
N GLU A 485 21.77 20.55 12.76
CA GLU A 485 21.16 20.79 14.07
C GLU A 485 21.53 22.16 14.67
N GLU A 486 22.67 22.73 14.31
CA GLU A 486 23.09 24.07 14.74
C GLU A 486 22.51 25.17 13.85
N ARG A 487 22.44 24.90 12.53
CA ARG A 487 21.90 25.84 11.54
C ARG A 487 20.39 25.98 11.58
N GLU A 488 19.72 24.86 11.78
CA GLU A 488 18.28 24.76 11.96
C GLU A 488 18.05 24.26 13.38
N PRO A 489 18.21 25.13 14.40
CA PRO A 489 17.96 24.75 15.78
C PRO A 489 16.45 24.48 15.92
N ARG A 490 16.07 23.23 15.67
CA ARG A 490 14.80 22.68 16.11
C ARG A 490 14.93 22.65 17.62
N GLY A 491 14.47 23.73 18.27
CA GLY A 491 14.64 23.94 19.71
C GLY A 491 14.41 22.63 20.45
N ALA A 492 15.32 22.29 21.35
CA ALA A 492 15.25 21.11 22.20
C ALA A 492 13.88 21.09 22.92
N GLY A 493 12.95 20.42 22.26
CA GLY A 493 11.51 20.50 22.44
C GLY A 493 10.84 19.56 21.45
N SER A 494 11.47 18.41 21.19
CA SER A 494 10.92 17.38 20.30
C SER A 494 11.66 16.03 20.41
N THR A 495 12.19 15.68 21.59
CA THR A 495 12.38 14.28 22.02
C THR A 495 12.41 14.30 23.54
N GLY A 496 11.53 13.51 24.16
CA GLY A 496 11.46 13.40 25.61
C GLY A 496 12.83 13.06 26.21
N LYS A 497 13.31 13.93 27.09
CA LYS A 497 14.09 13.50 28.24
C LYS A 497 13.25 13.74 29.48
N THR A 498 13.12 12.68 30.25
CA THR A 498 13.03 12.71 31.71
C THR A 498 13.87 13.86 32.27
N GLY A 499 13.21 14.98 32.53
CA GLY A 499 13.74 16.05 33.36
C GLY A 499 13.40 15.71 34.80
N GLY A 500 14.41 15.28 35.54
CA GLY A 500 14.37 15.31 37.00
C GLY A 500 13.88 16.67 37.48
N LEU A 501 13.04 16.63 38.50
CA LEU A 501 12.36 17.74 39.11
C LEU A 501 13.30 18.94 39.39
N SER A 502 13.03 20.09 38.78
CA SER A 502 13.20 21.36 39.49
C SER A 502 12.17 22.41 39.04
N LYS A 503 11.20 22.61 39.94
CA LYS A 503 10.33 23.78 40.16
C LYS A 503 10.43 24.93 39.14
N SER A 504 9.47 25.00 38.21
CA SER A 504 8.69 26.21 37.80
C SER A 504 8.05 25.92 36.43
N SER A 505 6.80 26.24 36.10
CA SER A 505 5.66 26.82 36.79
C SER A 505 4.41 26.58 35.92
N SER A 506 3.37 26.06 36.56
CA SER A 506 1.95 25.82 36.25
C SER A 506 1.15 26.69 35.22
N ALA A 507 1.75 27.35 34.23
CA ALA A 507 1.01 28.27 33.34
C ALA A 507 0.69 27.73 31.92
N GLY A 508 1.47 26.79 31.37
CA GLY A 508 1.35 26.37 29.96
C GLY A 508 0.22 25.35 29.66
N ALA A 509 -0.19 24.54 30.63
CA ALA A 509 -1.18 23.47 30.42
C ALA A 509 -2.63 23.97 30.26
N ALA A 510 -2.94 25.20 30.72
CA ALA A 510 -4.30 25.73 30.71
C ALA A 510 -4.77 26.21 29.32
N SER A 511 -3.86 26.49 28.39
CA SER A 511 -4.21 27.02 27.06
C SER A 511 -4.62 25.94 26.05
N ALA A 512 -4.25 24.68 26.26
CA ALA A 512 -4.47 23.60 25.29
C ALA A 512 -5.84 22.90 25.41
N LEU A 513 -6.53 23.08 26.54
CA LEU A 513 -7.81 22.41 26.87
C LEU A 513 -9.01 23.37 26.79
N ALA A 514 -9.07 24.16 25.71
CA ALA A 514 -10.20 25.06 25.47
C ALA A 514 -11.52 24.27 25.45
N GLY A 515 -12.45 24.61 26.36
CA GLY A 515 -13.74 23.93 26.50
C GLY A 515 -13.79 22.86 27.59
N ALA A 516 -12.68 22.52 28.24
CA ALA A 516 -12.67 21.60 29.38
C ALA A 516 -13.38 22.22 30.60
N LYS A 517 -14.22 21.43 31.28
CA LYS A 517 -14.99 21.89 32.45
C LYS A 517 -14.75 20.98 33.63
N LYS A 518 -14.46 21.57 34.80
CA LYS A 518 -14.38 20.80 36.04
C LYS A 518 -15.77 20.25 36.40
N THR A 519 -15.90 18.95 36.56
CA THR A 519 -17.16 18.28 36.94
C THR A 519 -16.89 16.95 37.62
N ARG A 520 -17.92 16.39 38.26
CA ARG A 520 -17.86 15.03 38.83
C ARG A 520 -17.90 13.99 37.70
N LEU A 521 -17.07 12.96 37.83
CA LEU A 521 -17.05 11.83 36.89
C LEU A 521 -18.45 11.17 36.82
N PRO A 522 -19.05 11.03 35.62
CA PRO A 522 -20.35 10.39 35.49
C PRO A 522 -20.26 8.89 35.76
N ALA A 523 -21.33 8.31 36.31
CA ALA A 523 -21.44 6.88 36.57
C ALA A 523 -21.55 6.04 35.28
N LYS A 524 -22.11 6.62 34.22
CA LYS A 524 -22.27 5.99 32.90
C LYS A 524 -21.88 6.97 31.80
N LEU A 525 -21.31 6.44 30.73
CA LEU A 525 -20.99 7.20 29.52
C LEU A 525 -21.37 6.37 28.29
N ALA A 526 -22.16 6.95 27.39
CA ALA A 526 -22.45 6.36 26.09
C ALA A 526 -21.39 6.80 25.06
N PRO A 527 -20.88 5.89 24.21
CA PRO A 527 -19.85 6.23 23.25
C PRO A 527 -20.37 7.07 22.08
N GLN A 528 -19.46 7.79 21.43
CA GLN A 528 -19.69 8.39 20.12
C GLN A 528 -19.65 7.31 19.02
N LEU A 529 -20.52 7.41 18.02
CA LEU A 529 -20.67 6.44 16.93
C LEU A 529 -20.38 7.08 15.56
N ALA A 530 -19.75 6.32 14.66
CA ALA A 530 -19.37 6.80 13.33
C ALA A 530 -20.43 6.52 12.24
N THR A 531 -20.57 7.42 11.27
CA THR A 531 -21.43 7.27 10.09
C THR A 531 -20.71 6.61 8.92
N LEU A 532 -21.35 5.66 8.23
CA LEU A 532 -20.75 4.99 7.05
C LEU A 532 -20.81 5.91 5.83
N VAL A 533 -19.67 6.19 5.21
CA VAL A 533 -19.56 7.04 4.01
C VAL A 533 -18.78 6.36 2.90
N ALA A 534 -19.05 6.76 1.64
CA ALA A 534 -18.37 6.22 0.46
C ALA A 534 -17.01 6.89 0.19
N SER A 535 -16.83 8.13 0.64
CA SER A 535 -15.60 8.90 0.50
C SER A 535 -15.49 9.91 1.65
N ILE A 536 -14.28 10.42 1.87
CA ILE A 536 -14.01 11.41 2.92
C ILE A 536 -14.24 12.80 2.31
N PRO A 537 -15.07 13.67 2.94
CA PRO A 537 -15.25 15.05 2.50
C PRO A 537 -13.97 15.87 2.72
N GLU A 538 -13.86 17.01 2.04
CA GLU A 538 -12.79 17.97 2.31
C GLU A 538 -12.86 18.48 3.75
N GLY A 539 -11.71 18.74 4.36
CA GLY A 539 -11.60 19.26 5.72
C GLY A 539 -10.40 18.73 6.50
N ASP A 540 -10.28 19.19 7.75
CA ASP A 540 -9.24 18.77 8.70
C ASP A 540 -9.69 17.51 9.46
N TRP A 541 -9.23 16.35 8.99
CA TRP A 541 -9.63 15.04 9.49
C TRP A 541 -8.45 14.31 10.12
N VAL A 542 -8.66 13.80 11.33
CA VAL A 542 -7.81 12.79 11.96
C VAL A 542 -8.23 11.43 11.45
N ILE A 543 -7.30 10.68 10.88
CA ILE A 543 -7.55 9.34 10.32
C ILE A 543 -6.94 8.30 11.24
N GLU A 544 -7.72 7.29 11.61
CA GLU A 544 -7.30 6.20 12.49
C GLU A 544 -7.66 4.85 11.87
N THR A 545 -7.02 3.79 12.33
CA THR A 545 -7.37 2.42 11.95
C THR A 545 -8.79 2.11 12.41
N LYS A 546 -9.60 1.53 11.52
CA LYS A 546 -10.82 0.86 11.94
C LYS A 546 -10.46 -0.53 12.46
N PHE A 547 -10.33 -0.62 13.78
CA PHE A 547 -10.13 -1.91 14.46
C PHE A 547 -11.39 -2.78 14.35
N ASP A 548 -11.14 -4.08 14.21
CA ASP A 548 -12.15 -5.11 14.16
C ASP A 548 -12.16 -5.87 15.50
N GLY A 549 -13.03 -5.43 16.41
CA GLY A 549 -13.03 -5.89 17.79
C GLY A 549 -14.30 -5.56 18.57
N TYR A 550 -14.17 -5.53 19.90
CA TYR A 550 -15.23 -5.06 20.78
C TYR A 550 -14.91 -3.67 21.33
N ARG A 551 -15.87 -2.76 21.19
CA ARG A 551 -15.80 -1.41 21.75
C ARG A 551 -16.00 -1.46 23.26
N VAL A 552 -15.04 -0.91 24.00
CA VAL A 552 -15.07 -0.82 25.46
C VAL A 552 -14.75 0.58 25.97
N LEU A 553 -15.35 0.94 27.11
CA LEU A 553 -15.08 2.16 27.84
C LEU A 553 -14.53 1.80 29.22
N ALA A 554 -13.36 2.32 29.58
CA ALA A 554 -12.78 2.10 30.90
C ALA A 554 -13.07 3.31 31.80
N ARG A 555 -13.76 3.08 32.90
CA ARG A 555 -14.02 4.06 33.96
C ARG A 555 -12.98 3.89 35.06
N ILE A 556 -12.42 5.00 35.52
CA ILE A 556 -11.37 5.01 36.53
C ILE A 556 -11.85 5.84 37.72
N GLU A 557 -11.80 5.28 38.93
CA GLU A 557 -11.90 6.00 40.20
C GLU A 557 -10.82 5.48 41.15
N GLY A 558 -9.65 6.13 41.12
CA GLY A 558 -8.44 5.63 41.76
C GLY A 558 -8.09 4.24 41.25
N ASP A 559 -7.98 3.30 42.17
CA ASP A 559 -7.67 1.89 41.85
C ASP A 559 -8.93 1.08 41.45
N ASP A 560 -10.16 1.60 41.60
CA ASP A 560 -11.39 0.97 41.09
C ASP A 560 -11.54 1.28 39.60
N VAL A 561 -11.01 0.38 38.77
CA VAL A 561 -11.17 0.42 37.31
C VAL A 561 -12.23 -0.56 36.85
N ARG A 562 -13.20 -0.06 36.08
CA ARG A 562 -14.26 -0.87 35.48
C ARG A 562 -14.29 -0.74 33.97
N VAL A 563 -14.53 -1.85 33.30
CA VAL A 563 -14.55 -1.92 31.83
C VAL A 563 -15.96 -2.24 31.36
N PHE A 564 -16.57 -1.30 30.65
CA PHE A 564 -17.92 -1.41 30.14
C PHE A 564 -17.91 -1.66 28.63
N THR A 565 -18.76 -2.55 28.15
CA THR A 565 -19.05 -2.69 26.71
C THR A 565 -19.72 -1.44 26.15
N ARG A 566 -19.78 -1.32 24.82
CA ARG A 566 -20.56 -0.30 24.10
C ARG A 566 -21.96 -0.02 24.67
N ASN A 567 -22.66 -1.05 25.12
CA ASN A 567 -24.04 -0.97 25.61
C ASN A 567 -24.12 -0.81 27.15
N GLY A 568 -22.99 -0.59 27.81
CA GLY A 568 -22.92 -0.33 29.26
C GLY A 568 -22.91 -1.58 30.14
N ASN A 569 -22.78 -2.79 29.57
CA ASN A 569 -22.59 -4.00 30.37
C ASN A 569 -21.20 -4.01 30.99
N ASP A 570 -21.12 -4.28 32.29
CA ASP A 570 -19.87 -4.40 33.04
C ASP A 570 -19.18 -5.72 32.69
N TRP A 571 -18.01 -5.65 32.06
CA TRP A 571 -17.16 -6.78 31.68
C TRP A 571 -15.85 -6.80 32.47
N THR A 572 -15.77 -6.10 33.60
CA THR A 572 -14.54 -5.96 34.40
C THR A 572 -13.96 -7.32 34.79
N ASP A 573 -14.77 -8.26 35.29
CA ASP A 573 -14.28 -9.59 35.66
C ASP A 573 -13.74 -10.39 34.46
N ARG A 574 -14.37 -10.22 33.28
CA ARG A 574 -13.96 -10.90 32.04
C ARG A 574 -12.67 -10.30 31.48
N LEU A 575 -12.50 -8.99 31.63
CA LEU A 575 -11.40 -8.20 31.09
C LEU A 575 -10.46 -7.71 32.19
N LYS A 576 -10.26 -8.53 33.23
CA LYS A 576 -9.44 -8.14 34.39
C LYS A 576 -8.03 -7.69 34.00
N THR A 577 -7.41 -8.33 32.99
CA THR A 577 -6.11 -7.95 32.45
C THR A 577 -6.10 -6.52 31.89
N ILE A 578 -7.18 -6.09 31.23
CA ILE A 578 -7.35 -4.72 30.74
C ILE A 578 -7.59 -3.76 31.92
N ALA A 579 -8.46 -4.13 32.87
CA ALA A 579 -8.77 -3.31 34.04
C ALA A 579 -7.50 -3.03 34.87
N ASP A 580 -6.71 -4.07 35.16
CA ASP A 580 -5.44 -3.97 35.87
C ASP A 580 -4.43 -3.09 35.10
N ALA A 581 -4.34 -3.24 33.78
CA ALA A 581 -3.45 -2.44 32.95
C ALA A 581 -3.86 -0.95 32.89
N VAL A 582 -5.16 -0.65 32.90
CA VAL A 582 -5.67 0.71 33.00
C VAL A 582 -5.45 1.30 34.40
N ALA A 583 -5.60 0.51 35.47
CA ALA A 583 -5.30 0.95 36.83
C ALA A 583 -3.82 1.33 36.97
N ALA A 584 -2.92 0.58 36.33
CA ALA A 584 -1.49 0.86 36.31
C ALA A 584 -1.12 2.21 35.62
N LEU A 585 -2.06 2.88 34.94
CA LEU A 585 -1.85 4.26 34.49
C LEU A 585 -1.76 5.26 35.66
N GLY A 586 -2.25 4.91 36.85
CA GLY A 586 -2.19 5.75 38.04
C GLY A 586 -3.02 7.04 37.93
N LEU A 587 -4.13 6.98 37.18
CA LEU A 587 -5.06 8.09 37.03
C LEU A 587 -6.01 8.15 38.23
N SER A 588 -6.23 9.34 38.79
CA SER A 588 -7.15 9.52 39.92
C SER A 588 -8.61 9.33 39.52
N SER A 589 -9.00 9.76 38.33
CA SER A 589 -10.32 9.51 37.77
C SER A 589 -10.33 9.72 36.25
N GLY A 590 -11.30 9.13 35.54
CA GLY A 590 -11.44 9.37 34.10
C GLY A 590 -12.34 8.37 33.37
N TRP A 591 -12.54 8.65 32.09
CA TRP A 591 -13.16 7.73 31.12
C TRP A 591 -12.24 7.64 29.89
N LEU A 592 -11.83 6.42 29.56
CA LEU A 592 -11.08 6.11 28.34
C LEU A 592 -11.99 5.37 27.36
N ASP A 593 -11.87 5.70 26.08
CA ASP A 593 -12.66 5.10 25.01
C ASP A 593 -11.72 4.34 24.05
N GLY A 594 -11.95 3.03 23.89
CA GLY A 594 -11.03 2.14 23.17
C GLY A 594 -11.69 0.94 22.51
N GLU A 595 -10.91 0.20 21.72
CA GLU A 595 -11.31 -1.05 21.09
C GLU A 595 -10.41 -2.18 21.58
N ILE A 596 -10.97 -3.30 22.04
CA ILE A 596 -10.20 -4.50 22.34
C ILE A 596 -10.11 -5.41 21.12
N VAL A 597 -8.92 -5.93 20.87
CA VAL A 597 -8.60 -6.83 19.75
C VAL A 597 -7.64 -7.94 20.21
N VAL A 598 -7.58 -9.02 19.43
CA VAL A 598 -6.45 -9.96 19.45
C VAL A 598 -5.73 -9.78 18.12
N LEU A 599 -4.40 -9.66 18.14
CA LEU A 599 -3.62 -9.50 16.92
C LEU A 599 -3.07 -10.87 16.47
N ASN A 600 -3.10 -11.13 15.17
CA ASN A 600 -2.44 -12.29 14.59
C ASN A 600 -0.91 -12.06 14.42
N ASP A 601 -0.20 -13.05 13.90
CA ASP A 601 1.27 -12.99 13.68
C ASP A 601 1.71 -11.85 12.74
N ALA A 602 0.79 -11.36 11.89
CA ALA A 602 1.02 -10.21 11.01
C ALA A 602 0.69 -8.86 11.69
N GLY A 603 0.27 -8.87 12.96
CA GLY A 603 -0.11 -7.68 13.72
C GLY A 603 -1.49 -7.11 13.35
N VAL A 604 -2.33 -7.90 12.67
CA VAL A 604 -3.68 -7.50 12.22
C VAL A 604 -4.73 -8.03 13.20
N PRO A 605 -5.78 -7.26 13.56
CA PRO A 605 -6.88 -7.75 14.38
C PRO A 605 -7.57 -9.00 13.82
N ASP A 606 -7.74 -10.02 14.67
CA ASP A 606 -8.48 -11.25 14.41
C ASP A 606 -9.68 -11.35 15.36
N PHE A 607 -10.87 -11.11 14.80
CA PHE A 607 -12.13 -11.12 15.53
C PHE A 607 -12.50 -12.51 16.10
N ASN A 608 -12.21 -13.58 15.35
CA ASN A 608 -12.50 -14.94 15.82
C ASN A 608 -11.62 -15.28 17.01
N ALA A 609 -10.33 -14.93 16.95
CA ALA A 609 -9.41 -15.11 18.06
C ALA A 609 -9.86 -14.31 19.30
N LEU A 610 -10.36 -13.08 19.12
CA LEU A 610 -10.92 -12.28 20.21
C LEU A 610 -12.15 -12.92 20.85
N GLN A 611 -13.11 -13.38 20.04
CA GLN A 611 -14.30 -14.07 20.55
C GLN A 611 -13.92 -15.33 21.35
N ASN A 612 -13.04 -16.16 20.80
CA ASN A 612 -12.56 -17.37 21.48
C ASN A 612 -11.85 -17.04 22.79
N SER A 613 -11.07 -15.95 22.83
CA SER A 613 -10.35 -15.51 24.03
C SER A 613 -11.31 -15.10 25.15
N ILE A 614 -12.39 -14.40 24.81
CA ILE A 614 -13.43 -13.98 25.77
C ILE A 614 -14.25 -15.19 26.25
N ASP A 615 -14.72 -16.04 25.33
CA ASP A 615 -15.57 -17.20 25.66
C ASP A 615 -14.81 -18.25 26.48
N SER A 616 -13.51 -18.41 26.25
CA SER A 616 -12.65 -19.32 27.02
C SER A 616 -11.98 -18.69 28.25
N ALA A 617 -12.29 -17.42 28.57
CA ALA A 617 -11.67 -16.65 29.65
C ALA A 617 -10.12 -16.58 29.60
N ARG A 618 -9.54 -16.69 28.40
CA ARG A 618 -8.10 -16.56 28.14
C ARG A 618 -7.79 -15.18 27.58
N THR A 619 -7.81 -14.17 28.43
CA THR A 619 -7.76 -12.76 28.02
C THR A 619 -6.36 -12.12 28.06
N ARG A 620 -5.29 -12.92 28.09
CA ARG A 620 -3.90 -12.43 28.17
C ARG A 620 -3.43 -11.78 26.88
N ASP A 621 -3.91 -12.27 25.73
CA ASP A 621 -3.50 -11.79 24.40
C ASP A 621 -4.41 -10.67 23.88
N ILE A 622 -5.37 -10.22 24.69
CA ILE A 622 -6.28 -9.13 24.34
C ILE A 622 -5.56 -7.80 24.57
N VAL A 623 -5.51 -6.97 23.54
CA VAL A 623 -4.94 -5.63 23.56
C VAL A 623 -6.06 -4.60 23.40
N MET A 624 -6.07 -3.56 24.23
CA MET A 624 -6.98 -2.40 24.08
C MET A 624 -6.26 -1.25 23.38
N PHE A 625 -6.76 -0.83 22.21
CA PHE A 625 -6.35 0.42 21.57
C PHE A 625 -7.25 1.58 22.01
N VAL A 626 -6.70 2.53 22.78
CA VAL A 626 -7.39 3.71 23.28
C VAL A 626 -7.25 4.85 22.27
N PHE A 627 -8.37 5.41 21.80
CA PHE A 627 -8.36 6.48 20.79
C PHE A 627 -9.04 7.78 21.24
N ASP A 628 -9.68 7.83 22.42
CA ASP A 628 -10.24 9.07 22.96
C ASP A 628 -10.29 9.07 24.51
N VAL A 629 -10.39 10.26 25.09
CA VAL A 629 -10.48 10.52 26.53
C VAL A 629 -11.56 11.56 26.83
N PRO A 630 -12.83 11.15 26.97
CA PRO A 630 -13.92 12.09 27.27
C PRO A 630 -13.80 12.75 28.65
N PHE A 631 -13.16 12.09 29.62
CA PHE A 631 -12.91 12.62 30.96
C PHE A 631 -11.50 12.26 31.44
N LEU A 632 -10.79 13.21 32.03
CA LEU A 632 -9.49 12.99 32.64
C LEU A 632 -9.38 13.78 33.96
N GLY A 633 -9.10 13.09 35.06
CA GLY A 633 -9.20 13.66 36.39
C GLY A 633 -10.62 14.13 36.67
N ASP A 634 -10.75 15.35 37.19
CA ASP A 634 -12.02 16.04 37.44
C ASP A 634 -12.48 16.90 36.25
N MET A 635 -11.90 16.70 35.06
CA MET A 635 -12.19 17.50 33.87
C MET A 635 -13.05 16.73 32.85
N ASP A 636 -14.18 17.31 32.46
CA ASP A 636 -14.96 16.94 31.29
C ASP A 636 -14.33 17.55 30.04
N LEU A 637 -13.80 16.67 29.19
CA LEU A 637 -13.12 17.05 27.96
C LEU A 637 -14.06 16.98 26.75
N ARG A 638 -15.33 16.60 26.89
CA ARG A 638 -16.22 16.37 25.74
C ARG A 638 -16.40 17.61 24.87
N SER A 639 -16.44 18.80 25.44
CA SER A 639 -16.50 20.05 24.68
C SER A 639 -15.15 20.52 24.12
N THR A 640 -14.05 19.85 24.47
CA THR A 640 -12.70 20.14 23.97
C THR A 640 -12.52 19.53 22.57
N PRO A 641 -11.87 20.21 21.60
CA PRO A 641 -11.60 19.66 20.27
C PRO A 641 -10.84 18.32 20.31
N LEU A 642 -11.14 17.42 19.37
CA LEU A 642 -10.50 16.09 19.27
C LEU A 642 -8.98 16.17 19.27
N ARG A 643 -8.38 17.12 18.54
CA ARG A 643 -6.93 17.31 18.48
C ARG A 643 -6.30 17.47 19.87
N ALA A 644 -6.93 18.27 20.73
CA ALA A 644 -6.45 18.51 22.09
C ALA A 644 -6.68 17.28 22.99
N ARG A 645 -7.84 16.60 22.89
CA ARG A 645 -8.08 15.35 23.65
C ARG A 645 -7.07 14.27 23.29
N ARG A 646 -6.77 14.11 21.99
CA ARG A 646 -5.76 13.15 21.49
C ARG A 646 -4.35 13.52 21.92
N ALA A 647 -3.98 14.80 21.95
CA ALA A 647 -2.67 15.23 22.45
C ALA A 647 -2.47 14.83 23.92
N VAL A 648 -3.47 15.11 24.77
CA VAL A 648 -3.43 14.71 26.19
C VAL A 648 -3.39 13.19 26.35
N LEU A 649 -4.16 12.46 25.55
CA LEU A 649 -4.13 11.00 25.55
C LEU A 649 -2.76 10.47 25.10
N LYS A 650 -2.14 11.08 24.09
CA LYS A 650 -0.80 10.71 23.62
C LYS A 650 0.24 10.92 24.73
N ASP A 651 0.24 12.08 25.38
CA ASP A 651 1.16 12.40 26.48
C ASP A 651 1.03 11.40 27.64
N LEU A 652 -0.20 10.97 27.95
CA LEU A 652 -0.47 9.95 28.96
C LEU A 652 0.22 8.61 28.65
N PHE A 653 0.15 8.16 27.39
CA PHE A 653 0.69 6.87 26.95
C PHE A 653 2.19 6.94 26.60
N ASP A 654 2.72 8.09 26.17
CA ASP A 654 4.16 8.30 25.98
C ASP A 654 4.91 8.18 27.31
N ALA A 655 4.29 8.64 28.41
CA ALA A 655 4.84 8.52 29.75
C ALA A 655 4.76 7.10 30.34
N ARG A 656 3.91 6.23 29.79
CA ARG A 656 3.56 4.92 30.35
C ARG A 656 3.32 3.90 29.25
N GLN A 657 4.37 3.18 28.87
CA GLN A 657 4.25 2.12 27.86
C GLN A 657 3.59 0.87 28.47
N SER A 658 2.67 0.27 27.71
CA SER A 658 2.01 -0.98 28.06
C SER A 658 1.81 -1.82 26.80
N GLU A 659 2.01 -3.13 26.93
CA GLU A 659 1.72 -4.07 25.85
C GLU A 659 0.21 -4.36 25.75
N THR A 660 -0.51 -4.24 26.87
CA THR A 660 -1.93 -4.58 27.01
C THR A 660 -2.87 -3.44 26.64
N ILE A 661 -2.48 -2.19 26.92
CA ILE A 661 -3.23 -0.98 26.54
C ILE A 661 -2.33 -0.08 25.70
N ARG A 662 -2.80 0.35 24.54
CA ARG A 662 -2.00 1.10 23.56
C ARG A 662 -2.75 2.32 23.09
N PHE A 663 -2.04 3.43 22.88
CA PHE A 663 -2.61 4.56 22.17
C PHE A 663 -2.86 4.20 20.70
N SER A 664 -4.04 4.57 20.17
CA SER A 664 -4.38 4.44 18.75
C SER A 664 -3.74 5.58 17.95
N PRO A 665 -2.70 5.30 17.14
CA PRO A 665 -2.08 6.33 16.33
C PRO A 665 -3.03 6.80 15.23
N SER A 666 -2.90 8.08 14.89
CA SER A 666 -3.52 8.61 13.68
C SER A 666 -2.51 8.59 12.54
N PHE A 667 -3.00 8.55 11.31
CA PHE A 667 -2.18 8.61 10.12
C PHE A 667 -2.11 10.04 9.57
N GLU A 668 -0.92 10.46 9.17
CA GLU A 668 -0.67 11.78 8.57
C GLU A 668 -0.45 11.65 7.06
N VAL A 669 -1.46 11.12 6.35
CA VAL A 669 -1.48 10.95 4.88
C VAL A 669 -2.88 11.23 4.32
N ALA A 670 -2.98 11.45 3.01
CA ALA A 670 -4.24 11.79 2.37
C ALA A 670 -5.32 10.66 2.48
N PRO A 671 -6.55 10.99 2.92
CA PRO A 671 -7.73 10.12 2.97
C PRO A 671 -7.87 8.99 1.94
N ALA A 672 -7.81 9.31 0.65
CA ALA A 672 -8.12 8.39 -0.43
C ALA A 672 -7.03 7.31 -0.64
N GLN A 673 -5.77 7.65 -0.38
CA GLN A 673 -4.64 6.72 -0.51
C GLN A 673 -4.59 5.74 0.68
N LEU A 674 -5.08 6.18 1.84
CA LEU A 674 -5.04 5.42 3.08
C LEU A 674 -6.03 4.26 3.09
N LEU A 675 -7.24 4.45 2.55
CA LEU A 675 -8.21 3.36 2.45
C LEU A 675 -7.63 2.20 1.62
N GLY A 676 -7.05 2.49 0.45
CA GLY A 676 -6.42 1.47 -0.40
C GLY A 676 -5.29 0.70 0.32
N ALA A 677 -4.41 1.42 1.03
CA ALA A 677 -3.34 0.81 1.81
C ALA A 677 -3.87 -0.04 2.98
N ALA A 678 -4.87 0.47 3.71
CA ALA A 678 -5.51 -0.26 4.80
C ALA A 678 -6.13 -1.58 4.31
N CYS A 679 -6.76 -1.55 3.13
CA CYS A 679 -7.35 -2.75 2.52
C CYS A 679 -6.28 -3.76 2.07
N ALA A 680 -5.17 -3.29 1.49
CA ALA A 680 -4.06 -4.16 1.11
C ALA A 680 -3.38 -4.83 2.33
N MET A 681 -3.42 -4.17 3.49
CA MET A 681 -2.91 -4.70 4.76
C MET A 681 -3.91 -5.60 5.50
N GLY A 682 -5.08 -5.87 4.93
CA GLY A 682 -6.11 -6.71 5.56
C GLY A 682 -6.84 -6.06 6.74
N LEU A 683 -6.73 -4.74 6.91
CA LEU A 683 -7.49 -3.99 7.91
C LEU A 683 -8.96 -3.86 7.49
N GLU A 684 -9.87 -3.70 8.46
CA GLU A 684 -11.30 -3.58 8.16
C GLU A 684 -11.63 -2.29 7.38
N GLY A 685 -10.84 -1.25 7.61
CA GLY A 685 -10.97 0.06 6.98
C GLY A 685 -10.38 1.15 7.85
N VAL A 686 -10.95 2.35 7.75
CA VAL A 686 -10.45 3.55 8.43
C VAL A 686 -11.60 4.28 9.12
N ILE A 687 -11.30 4.90 10.26
CA ILE A 687 -12.16 5.87 10.92
C ILE A 687 -11.60 7.25 10.65
N VAL A 688 -12.44 8.17 10.18
CA VAL A 688 -12.09 9.59 10.07
C VAL A 688 -12.86 10.40 11.09
N LYS A 689 -12.17 11.30 11.78
CA LYS A 689 -12.72 12.09 12.86
C LYS A 689 -12.34 13.54 12.65
N ARG A 690 -13.30 14.46 12.68
CA ARG A 690 -13.03 15.89 12.45
C ARG A 690 -12.17 16.43 13.59
N ALA A 691 -11.02 17.02 13.25
CA ALA A 691 -9.98 17.35 14.23
C ALA A 691 -10.41 18.40 15.26
N ASP A 692 -11.31 19.30 14.87
CA ASP A 692 -11.86 20.38 15.68
C ASP A 692 -13.12 20.00 16.47
N ALA A 693 -13.64 18.77 16.31
CA ALA A 693 -14.96 18.43 16.82
C ALA A 693 -14.98 18.03 18.31
N PRO A 694 -16.06 18.37 19.04
CA PRO A 694 -16.31 17.86 20.37
C PRO A 694 -16.66 16.36 20.34
N TYR A 695 -16.57 15.72 21.50
CA TYR A 695 -17.07 14.35 21.72
C TYR A 695 -18.58 14.40 21.98
N VAL A 696 -19.36 13.70 21.17
CA VAL A 696 -20.83 13.66 21.29
C VAL A 696 -21.29 12.21 21.37
N SER A 697 -21.91 11.84 22.49
CA SER A 697 -22.52 10.53 22.65
C SER A 697 -23.63 10.31 21.62
N GLY A 698 -23.56 9.21 20.86
CA GLY A 698 -24.46 8.93 19.74
C GLY A 698 -23.79 9.07 18.37
N ARG A 699 -24.57 8.86 17.31
CA ARG A 699 -24.07 8.86 15.93
C ARG A 699 -23.92 10.28 15.40
N THR A 700 -22.76 10.59 14.83
CA THR A 700 -22.47 11.89 14.22
C THR A 700 -21.85 11.76 12.84
N GLU A 701 -21.75 12.87 12.11
CA GLU A 701 -20.96 13.01 10.89
C GLU A 701 -19.52 13.49 11.18
N THR A 702 -19.24 13.90 12.43
CA THR A 702 -17.89 14.26 12.85
C THR A 702 -16.99 13.05 13.02
N TRP A 703 -17.57 11.85 13.19
CA TRP A 703 -16.88 10.58 13.06
C TRP A 703 -17.51 9.82 11.89
N MET A 704 -16.70 9.41 10.91
CA MET A 704 -17.15 8.60 9.79
C MET A 704 -16.27 7.36 9.66
N LYS A 705 -16.84 6.30 9.10
CA LYS A 705 -16.18 5.02 8.85
C LYS A 705 -16.20 4.71 7.36
N LEU A 706 -15.05 4.29 6.84
CA LEU A 706 -14.91 3.73 5.50
C LEU A 706 -14.45 2.29 5.65
N LYS A 707 -15.03 1.39 4.87
CA LYS A 707 -14.79 -0.06 4.96
C LYS A 707 -14.12 -0.55 3.69
N CYS A 708 -13.19 -1.49 3.85
CA CYS A 708 -12.47 -2.13 2.75
C CYS A 708 -13.30 -3.14 1.97
N GLN A 709 -14.23 -3.80 2.66
CA GLN A 709 -15.14 -4.78 2.09
C GLN A 709 -16.54 -4.52 2.63
N HIS A 710 -17.58 -4.98 1.93
CA HIS A 710 -18.91 -4.97 2.51
C HIS A 710 -18.94 -5.98 3.65
N ARG A 711 -19.06 -5.48 4.88
CA ARG A 711 -19.05 -6.28 6.10
C ARG A 711 -20.07 -5.71 7.06
N GLN A 712 -20.96 -6.55 7.58
CA GLN A 712 -22.05 -6.11 8.44
C GLN A 712 -22.52 -7.23 9.36
N GLU A 713 -23.20 -6.84 10.43
CA GLU A 713 -23.98 -7.71 11.27
C GLU A 713 -25.33 -8.10 10.63
N PHE A 714 -25.75 -9.32 10.92
CA PHE A 714 -27.02 -9.92 10.50
C PHE A 714 -27.63 -10.71 11.64
N VAL A 715 -28.95 -10.75 11.71
CA VAL A 715 -29.72 -11.62 12.59
C VAL A 715 -29.81 -13.01 11.96
N VAL A 716 -29.58 -14.07 12.73
CA VAL A 716 -29.78 -15.44 12.25
C VAL A 716 -31.27 -15.77 12.32
N LEU A 717 -31.86 -16.05 11.16
CA LEU A 717 -33.26 -16.42 10.99
C LEU A 717 -33.48 -17.94 11.09
N GLY A 718 -32.45 -18.71 10.77
CA GLY A 718 -32.49 -20.16 10.75
C GLY A 718 -31.18 -20.73 10.24
N PHE A 719 -31.12 -22.05 10.12
CA PHE A 719 -29.96 -22.75 9.59
C PHE A 719 -30.35 -24.01 8.82
N THR A 720 -29.41 -24.54 8.05
CA THR A 720 -29.50 -25.89 7.46
C THR A 720 -28.41 -26.78 8.06
N ASN A 721 -28.66 -28.08 8.15
CA ASN A 721 -27.62 -29.04 8.50
C ASN A 721 -26.66 -29.22 7.32
N ARG A 722 -25.41 -29.56 7.62
CA ARG A 722 -24.40 -29.91 6.61
C ARG A 722 -24.73 -31.28 6.00
N THR A 723 -24.61 -31.39 4.69
CA THR A 723 -24.81 -32.67 4.00
C THR A 723 -23.82 -33.71 4.51
N GLY A 724 -24.32 -34.86 5.00
CA GLY A 724 -23.49 -35.91 5.59
C GLY A 724 -23.09 -35.70 7.06
N ALA A 725 -23.42 -34.56 7.68
CA ALA A 725 -23.12 -34.27 9.08
C ALA A 725 -24.28 -33.51 9.75
N SER A 726 -25.26 -34.24 10.27
CA SER A 726 -26.53 -33.69 10.78
C SER A 726 -26.40 -32.84 12.05
N LYS A 727 -25.26 -32.93 12.77
CA LYS A 727 -24.94 -32.13 13.96
C LYS A 727 -24.05 -30.92 13.66
N GLU A 728 -23.90 -30.57 12.39
CA GLU A 728 -23.10 -29.43 11.95
C GLU A 728 -23.95 -28.48 11.12
N VAL A 729 -23.75 -27.17 11.30
CA VAL A 729 -24.36 -26.17 10.44
C VAL A 729 -23.71 -26.21 9.06
N GLY A 730 -24.56 -26.37 8.04
CA GLY A 730 -24.22 -26.24 6.63
C GLY A 730 -24.34 -24.80 6.13
N SER A 731 -25.39 -24.09 6.53
CA SER A 731 -25.55 -22.66 6.23
C SER A 731 -26.43 -21.96 7.25
N LEU A 732 -26.21 -20.65 7.46
CA LEU A 732 -27.08 -19.76 8.21
C LEU A 732 -27.94 -18.94 7.26
N LEU A 733 -29.21 -18.78 7.61
CA LEU A 733 -30.11 -17.81 6.99
C LEU A 733 -29.98 -16.48 7.72
N LEU A 734 -29.73 -15.42 6.95
CA LEU A 734 -29.41 -14.10 7.46
C LEU A 734 -30.61 -13.16 7.31
N GLY A 735 -30.73 -12.21 8.23
CA GLY A 735 -31.72 -11.14 8.15
C GLY A 735 -31.26 -9.82 8.78
N TYR A 736 -32.04 -8.79 8.57
CA TYR A 736 -31.83 -7.45 9.14
C TYR A 736 -33.17 -6.73 9.30
N HIS A 737 -33.20 -5.71 10.16
CA HIS A 737 -34.36 -4.86 10.37
C HIS A 737 -34.33 -3.64 9.43
N GLU A 738 -35.46 -3.29 8.84
CA GLU A 738 -35.68 -2.07 8.07
C GLU A 738 -37.12 -1.61 8.34
N ASP A 739 -37.29 -0.34 8.70
CA ASP A 739 -38.60 0.24 9.06
C ASP A 739 -39.35 -0.58 10.15
N GLY A 740 -38.59 -1.16 11.09
CA GLY A 740 -39.12 -1.98 12.19
C GLY A 740 -39.51 -3.41 11.80
N GLN A 741 -39.36 -3.81 10.53
CA GLN A 741 -39.66 -5.14 10.02
C GLN A 741 -38.39 -5.95 9.77
N LEU A 742 -38.44 -7.27 10.03
CA LEU A 742 -37.33 -8.19 9.81
C LEU A 742 -37.39 -8.74 8.38
N HIS A 743 -36.29 -8.61 7.63
CA HIS A 743 -36.18 -9.05 6.24
C HIS A 743 -35.10 -10.10 6.04
N HIS A 744 -35.28 -10.98 5.06
CA HIS A 744 -34.28 -11.98 4.68
C HIS A 744 -33.17 -11.41 3.77
N ALA A 745 -31.93 -11.58 4.20
CA ALA A 745 -30.73 -11.08 3.54
C ALA A 745 -30.02 -12.14 2.66
N GLY A 746 -30.52 -13.38 2.60
CA GLY A 746 -29.82 -14.50 1.96
C GLY A 746 -29.19 -15.45 2.98
N SER A 747 -28.09 -16.11 2.60
CA SER A 747 -27.45 -17.13 3.43
C SER A 747 -25.93 -17.09 3.33
N VAL A 748 -25.28 -17.54 4.40
CA VAL A 748 -23.83 -17.77 4.46
C VAL A 748 -23.58 -19.23 4.79
N GLY A 749 -22.62 -19.87 4.12
CA GLY A 749 -22.26 -21.29 4.32
C GLY A 749 -20.76 -21.55 4.35
N THR A 750 -19.96 -20.49 4.44
CA THR A 750 -18.50 -20.50 4.44
C THR A 750 -18.00 -19.61 5.58
N GLY A 751 -16.76 -19.80 6.04
CA GLY A 751 -16.17 -19.03 7.14
C GLY A 751 -16.11 -19.75 8.49
N TRP A 752 -16.44 -21.05 8.52
CA TRP A 752 -16.21 -21.94 9.67
C TRP A 752 -15.75 -23.32 9.22
N ASP A 753 -15.00 -24.01 10.08
CA ASP A 753 -14.62 -25.42 9.92
C ASP A 753 -15.64 -26.37 10.58
N SER A 754 -15.33 -27.67 10.68
CA SER A 754 -16.23 -28.66 11.30
C SER A 754 -16.48 -28.34 12.79
N ALA A 755 -15.47 -27.88 13.53
CA ALA A 755 -15.61 -27.55 14.95
C ALA A 755 -16.55 -26.35 15.14
N GLY A 756 -16.33 -25.26 14.39
CA GLY A 756 -17.21 -24.09 14.40
C GLY A 756 -18.63 -24.44 13.94
N GLY A 757 -18.78 -25.34 12.96
CA GLY A 757 -20.08 -25.83 12.51
C GLY A 757 -20.87 -26.58 13.60
N LYS A 758 -20.19 -27.36 14.45
CA LYS A 758 -20.80 -28.05 15.62
C LYS A 758 -21.19 -27.06 16.71
N GLU A 759 -20.35 -26.06 16.96
CA GLU A 759 -20.61 -25.04 17.97
C GLU A 759 -21.83 -24.19 17.60
N LEU A 760 -21.88 -23.70 16.36
CA LEU A 760 -23.04 -22.98 15.84
C LEU A 760 -24.31 -23.82 15.95
N HIS A 761 -24.21 -25.12 15.62
CA HIS A 761 -25.35 -26.04 15.74
C HIS A 761 -25.81 -26.14 17.20
N ALA A 762 -24.89 -26.36 18.15
CA ALA A 762 -25.21 -26.45 19.57
C ALA A 762 -25.85 -25.16 20.14
N ARG A 763 -25.46 -23.98 19.65
CA ARG A 763 -26.04 -22.69 20.05
C ARG A 763 -27.41 -22.41 19.42
N LEU A 764 -27.66 -22.90 18.21
CA LEU A 764 -28.89 -22.62 17.46
C LEU A 764 -30.03 -23.60 17.77
N VAL A 765 -29.73 -24.86 18.07
CA VAL A 765 -30.75 -25.87 18.40
C VAL A 765 -31.68 -25.43 19.55
N PRO A 766 -31.18 -24.86 20.67
CA PRO A 766 -32.05 -24.35 21.75
C PRO A 766 -32.94 -23.17 21.34
N LEU A 767 -32.64 -22.50 20.22
CA LEU A 767 -33.39 -21.36 19.71
C LEU A 767 -34.43 -21.78 18.66
N GLU A 768 -34.55 -23.06 18.33
CA GLU A 768 -35.47 -23.52 17.28
C GLU A 768 -36.93 -23.18 17.57
N THR A 769 -37.64 -22.83 16.50
CA THR A 769 -39.06 -22.48 16.52
C THR A 769 -39.77 -23.11 15.33
N THR A 770 -41.05 -23.41 15.49
CA THR A 770 -41.90 -23.90 14.40
C THR A 770 -42.47 -22.76 13.53
N THR A 771 -42.42 -21.52 14.03
CA THR A 771 -42.92 -20.33 13.33
C THR A 771 -41.76 -19.62 12.62
N PRO A 772 -41.77 -19.49 11.28
CA PRO A 772 -40.75 -18.73 10.55
C PRO A 772 -40.70 -17.26 11.00
N PRO A 773 -39.51 -16.69 11.25
CA PRO A 773 -39.37 -15.30 11.69
C PRO A 773 -39.64 -14.27 10.58
N VAL A 774 -39.76 -14.72 9.34
CA VAL A 774 -40.01 -13.91 8.14
C VAL A 774 -41.00 -14.63 7.23
N SER A 775 -41.62 -13.91 6.28
CA SER A 775 -42.63 -14.49 5.40
C SER A 775 -42.06 -15.62 4.51
N ALA A 776 -42.85 -16.67 4.25
CA ALA A 776 -42.42 -17.79 3.41
C ALA A 776 -42.07 -17.36 1.97
N ALA A 777 -42.62 -16.24 1.49
CA ALA A 777 -42.30 -15.67 0.18
C ALA A 777 -40.87 -15.11 0.11
N GLU A 778 -40.36 -14.54 1.20
CA GLU A 778 -39.02 -13.94 1.27
C GLU A 778 -37.89 -14.98 1.28
N VAL A 779 -38.16 -16.17 1.81
CA VAL A 779 -37.14 -17.22 1.98
C VAL A 779 -37.18 -18.27 0.87
N LYS A 780 -38.06 -18.12 -0.13
CA LYS A 780 -38.08 -19.01 -1.29
C LYS A 780 -36.67 -19.14 -1.90
N PRO A 781 -36.15 -20.37 -2.03
CA PRO A 781 -34.89 -20.61 -2.72
C PRO A 781 -34.98 -20.06 -4.15
N GLY A 782 -34.07 -19.15 -4.51
CA GLY A 782 -33.99 -18.67 -5.89
C GLY A 782 -33.57 -19.78 -6.84
N ARG A 783 -33.72 -19.55 -8.16
CA ARG A 783 -33.42 -20.54 -9.24
C ARG A 783 -32.00 -21.14 -9.17
N TRP A 784 -31.06 -20.47 -8.50
CA TRP A 784 -29.65 -20.86 -8.33
C TRP A 784 -29.30 -21.37 -6.92
N SER A 785 -30.28 -21.49 -6.02
CA SER A 785 -30.05 -22.00 -4.67
C SER A 785 -29.93 -23.54 -4.69
N LYS A 786 -28.82 -24.07 -4.15
CA LYS A 786 -28.65 -25.52 -3.92
C LYS A 786 -29.45 -26.05 -2.71
N ARG A 787 -30.18 -25.18 -1.99
CA ARG A 787 -31.01 -25.57 -0.83
C ARG A 787 -32.29 -26.26 -1.30
N ARG A 788 -32.60 -27.44 -0.75
CA ARG A 788 -33.94 -28.05 -0.87
C ARG A 788 -34.94 -27.18 -0.11
N ALA A 789 -36.04 -26.82 -0.75
CA ALA A 789 -37.15 -26.15 -0.08
C ALA A 789 -37.64 -27.01 1.09
N GLY A 790 -37.77 -26.42 2.29
CA GLY A 790 -38.20 -27.11 3.51
C GLY A 790 -37.06 -27.75 4.32
N SER A 791 -35.80 -27.52 3.95
CA SER A 791 -34.63 -27.97 4.74
C SER A 791 -34.21 -26.97 5.82
N GLU A 792 -34.91 -25.84 5.91
CA GLU A 792 -34.65 -24.78 6.87
C GLU A 792 -35.14 -25.17 8.28
N ARG A 793 -34.26 -25.00 9.27
CA ARG A 793 -34.61 -25.03 10.69
C ARG A 793 -34.67 -23.60 11.20
N TRP A 794 -35.87 -23.13 11.52
CA TRP A 794 -36.09 -21.76 11.96
C TRP A 794 -35.65 -21.58 13.39
N VAL A 795 -35.08 -20.42 13.69
CA VAL A 795 -34.72 -20.06 15.06
C VAL A 795 -35.36 -18.74 15.46
N LYS A 796 -35.55 -18.54 16.75
CA LYS A 796 -35.89 -17.23 17.32
C LYS A 796 -34.80 -16.23 16.90
N PRO A 797 -35.17 -15.07 16.29
CA PRO A 797 -34.22 -14.12 15.70
C PRO A 797 -33.52 -13.28 16.78
N SER A 798 -32.73 -13.93 17.64
CA SER A 798 -32.00 -13.30 18.75
C SER A 798 -30.49 -13.39 18.63
N LEU A 799 -29.97 -14.33 17.82
CA LEU A 799 -28.53 -14.49 17.61
C LEU A 799 -28.06 -13.59 16.47
N VAL A 800 -27.01 -12.80 16.72
CA VAL A 800 -26.41 -11.90 15.74
C VAL A 800 -25.07 -12.46 15.29
N VAL A 801 -24.79 -12.39 13.99
CA VAL A 801 -23.51 -12.80 13.39
C VAL A 801 -22.96 -11.67 12.54
N GLU A 802 -21.66 -11.65 12.39
CA GLU A 802 -20.98 -10.75 11.47
C GLU A 802 -20.55 -11.50 10.20
N VAL A 803 -20.78 -10.87 9.05
CA VAL A 803 -20.59 -11.47 7.73
C VAL A 803 -19.90 -10.46 6.81
N ALA A 804 -18.83 -10.91 6.15
CA ALA A 804 -18.23 -10.21 5.02
C ALA A 804 -18.86 -10.71 3.72
N PHE A 805 -19.09 -9.83 2.75
CA PHE A 805 -19.75 -10.16 1.49
C PHE A 805 -19.27 -9.25 0.36
N GLY A 806 -19.50 -9.67 -0.88
CA GLY A 806 -19.04 -8.97 -2.08
C GLY A 806 -19.93 -7.79 -2.47
N GLU A 807 -21.26 -7.94 -2.37
CA GLU A 807 -22.21 -6.88 -2.71
C GLU A 807 -23.61 -7.14 -2.12
N TRP A 808 -24.42 -6.08 -2.06
CA TRP A 808 -25.87 -6.18 -1.91
C TRP A 808 -26.52 -6.27 -3.30
N THR A 809 -27.42 -7.23 -3.49
CA THR A 809 -28.24 -7.32 -4.72
C THR A 809 -29.35 -6.28 -4.72
N PRO A 810 -29.93 -5.98 -5.90
CA PRO A 810 -31.17 -5.19 -6.00
C PRO A 810 -32.31 -5.77 -5.16
N ASP A 811 -32.39 -7.10 -5.06
CA ASP A 811 -33.36 -7.82 -4.23
C ASP A 811 -33.03 -7.82 -2.73
N ARG A 812 -32.12 -6.94 -2.30
CA ARG A 812 -31.69 -6.75 -0.90
C ARG A 812 -31.09 -8.01 -0.24
N ARG A 813 -30.33 -8.81 -1.00
CA ARG A 813 -29.59 -9.97 -0.50
C ARG A 813 -28.09 -9.76 -0.56
N VAL A 814 -27.33 -10.45 0.28
CA VAL A 814 -25.86 -10.46 0.20
C VAL A 814 -25.36 -11.54 -0.76
N ARG A 815 -24.28 -11.25 -1.50
CA ARG A 815 -23.57 -12.21 -2.37
C ARG A 815 -22.14 -12.44 -1.89
N HIS A 816 -21.61 -13.64 -2.12
CA HIS A 816 -20.27 -14.04 -1.68
C HIS A 816 -20.07 -13.86 -0.16
N ALA A 817 -21.10 -14.22 0.61
CA ALA A 817 -21.08 -14.10 2.06
C ALA A 817 -20.11 -15.11 2.69
N VAL A 818 -19.31 -14.63 3.66
CA VAL A 818 -18.35 -15.38 4.47
C VAL A 818 -18.55 -14.97 5.93
N PHE A 819 -18.75 -15.95 6.80
CA PHE A 819 -18.94 -15.73 8.23
C PHE A 819 -17.66 -15.24 8.89
N ARG A 820 -17.80 -14.31 9.82
CA ARG A 820 -16.69 -13.72 10.57
C ARG A 820 -16.75 -13.97 12.06
N GLY A 821 -17.92 -14.19 12.64
CA GLY A 821 -18.05 -14.47 14.08
C GLY A 821 -19.46 -14.20 14.61
N ILE A 822 -19.73 -14.61 15.85
CA ILE A 822 -20.97 -14.29 16.57
C ILE A 822 -20.82 -12.93 17.25
N ARG A 823 -21.89 -12.13 17.32
CA ARG A 823 -21.92 -10.86 18.04
C ARG A 823 -22.80 -10.99 19.28
N THR A 824 -22.16 -11.08 20.45
CA THR A 824 -22.86 -11.15 21.75
C THR A 824 -23.04 -9.78 22.39
N ASP A 825 -22.41 -8.75 21.83
CA ASP A 825 -22.41 -7.38 22.31
C ASP A 825 -23.61 -6.56 21.84
N LYS A 826 -24.35 -7.03 20.82
CA LYS A 826 -25.44 -6.28 20.17
C LYS A 826 -26.77 -7.01 20.22
N PRO A 827 -27.88 -6.33 20.53
CA PRO A 827 -29.20 -6.93 20.43
C PRO A 827 -29.63 -7.06 18.96
N ALA A 828 -30.29 -8.16 18.62
CA ALA A 828 -30.75 -8.43 17.26
C ALA A 828 -31.69 -7.34 16.70
N SER A 829 -32.46 -6.68 17.57
CA SER A 829 -33.39 -5.60 17.22
C SER A 829 -32.71 -4.34 16.65
N GLU A 830 -31.42 -4.14 16.91
CA GLU A 830 -30.65 -2.98 16.42
C GLU A 830 -29.95 -3.23 15.08
N ILE A 831 -30.02 -4.46 14.57
CA ILE A 831 -29.30 -4.85 13.36
C ILE A 831 -30.08 -4.41 12.14
N VAL A 832 -29.65 -3.30 11.54
CA VAL A 832 -30.25 -2.69 10.34
C VAL A 832 -29.30 -2.78 9.15
N ARG A 833 -29.83 -2.66 7.93
CA ARG A 833 -29.02 -2.56 6.71
C ARG A 833 -28.22 -1.26 6.69
N GLU A 834 -26.89 -1.36 6.73
CA GLU A 834 -26.00 -0.22 6.57
C GLU A 834 -26.00 0.22 5.10
N ARG A 835 -26.28 1.51 4.87
CA ARG A 835 -26.17 2.15 3.55
C ARG A 835 -25.09 3.24 3.63
N PRO A 836 -24.12 3.26 2.72
CA PRO A 836 -23.20 4.39 2.63
C PRO A 836 -23.99 5.66 2.38
N GLN A 837 -23.79 6.66 3.21
CA GLN A 837 -24.34 8.00 2.97
C GLN A 837 -23.39 8.76 2.03
N ALA A 838 -23.95 9.66 1.23
CA ALA A 838 -23.14 10.65 0.52
C ALA A 838 -22.40 11.50 1.56
N PRO A 839 -21.14 11.90 1.29
CA PRO A 839 -20.43 12.78 2.20
C PRO A 839 -21.25 14.06 2.42
N PRO A 840 -21.41 14.52 3.67
CA PRO A 840 -22.17 15.73 3.95
C PRO A 840 -21.51 16.94 3.27
N ALA A 841 -22.33 17.82 2.68
CA ALA A 841 -21.85 19.10 2.17
C ALA A 841 -21.32 19.94 3.36
N MET A 842 -20.18 20.61 3.18
CA MET A 842 -19.55 21.40 4.23
C MET A 842 -20.52 22.46 4.78
N ALA A 843 -21.02 22.25 6.00
CA ALA A 843 -21.59 23.32 6.79
C ALA A 843 -20.41 24.11 7.41
N PRO A 844 -20.37 25.45 7.27
CA PRO A 844 -19.33 26.25 7.90
C PRO A 844 -19.33 26.04 9.41
N ALA A 845 -18.14 26.02 10.00
CA ALA A 845 -17.96 25.88 11.44
C ALA A 845 -18.83 26.91 12.20
N PRO A 846 -19.47 26.55 13.33
CA PRO A 846 -20.22 27.50 14.13
C PRO A 846 -19.28 28.59 14.62
N VAL A 847 -19.42 29.78 14.05
CA VAL A 847 -18.64 30.96 14.43
C VAL A 847 -19.05 31.35 15.84
N ALA A 848 -18.08 31.39 16.77
CA ALA A 848 -18.28 31.96 18.09
C ALA A 848 -18.91 33.37 17.97
N PRO A 849 -19.82 33.76 18.88
CA PRO A 849 -20.51 35.04 18.76
C PRO A 849 -19.50 36.18 18.79
N LYS A 850 -19.34 36.89 17.66
CA LYS A 850 -18.48 38.07 17.58
C LYS A 850 -19.14 39.24 18.33
N PRO A 851 -18.35 40.11 18.99
CA PRO A 851 -18.87 41.30 19.66
C PRO A 851 -19.54 42.23 18.64
N LYS A 852 -20.63 42.87 19.07
CA LYS A 852 -21.34 43.91 18.29
C LYS A 852 -20.37 45.06 18.02
N ASP A 853 -19.87 45.17 16.80
CA ASP A 853 -19.15 46.37 16.38
C ASP A 853 -19.99 47.20 15.41
N LYS A 854 -20.11 48.47 15.76
CA LYS A 854 -20.93 49.45 15.04
C LYS A 854 -20.16 49.90 13.81
N GLY A 855 -20.70 49.60 12.63
CA GLY A 855 -20.07 49.93 11.36
C GLY A 855 -19.77 51.42 11.20
N LYS A 856 -18.58 51.70 10.66
CA LYS A 856 -18.25 52.94 9.94
C LYS A 856 -17.08 52.67 8.98
N ALA A 857 -17.36 52.76 7.69
CA ALA A 857 -16.41 53.14 6.64
C ALA A 857 -17.16 54.08 5.68
N GLY A 858 -16.60 55.27 5.43
CA GLY A 858 -16.90 56.18 4.30
C GLY A 858 -18.36 56.57 3.98
N THR A 859 -18.77 57.75 4.45
CA THR A 859 -19.81 58.71 3.97
C THR A 859 -21.16 58.29 3.33
N VAL A 860 -21.48 57.03 3.06
CA VAL A 860 -22.81 56.61 2.56
C VAL A 860 -23.32 55.43 3.39
N LYS A 861 -24.55 55.57 3.93
CA LYS A 861 -25.18 54.52 4.74
C LYS A 861 -25.79 53.44 3.84
N ILE A 862 -25.08 52.33 3.65
CA ILE A 862 -25.57 51.20 2.85
C ILE A 862 -26.54 50.36 3.69
N THR A 863 -27.82 50.37 3.32
CA THR A 863 -28.83 49.48 3.92
C THR A 863 -28.77 48.08 3.30
N HIS A 864 -28.73 47.07 4.17
CA HIS A 864 -28.67 45.64 3.81
C HIS A 864 -27.40 45.30 3.01
N PRO A 865 -26.20 45.55 3.58
CA PRO A 865 -24.92 45.34 2.90
C PRO A 865 -24.71 43.89 2.46
N GLU A 866 -25.28 42.94 3.20
CA GLU A 866 -25.18 41.49 2.94
C GLU A 866 -26.08 40.99 1.81
N ARG A 867 -26.96 41.84 1.25
CA ARG A 867 -27.91 41.42 0.22
C ARG A 867 -27.16 41.09 -1.08
N VAL A 868 -27.29 39.85 -1.53
CA VAL A 868 -26.81 39.40 -2.85
C VAL A 868 -27.65 40.09 -3.93
N ILE A 869 -26.98 40.82 -4.82
CA ILE A 869 -27.58 41.56 -5.94
C ILE A 869 -27.63 40.68 -7.18
N ASP A 870 -26.57 39.88 -7.42
CA ASP A 870 -26.52 38.89 -8.50
C ASP A 870 -26.27 37.48 -7.93
N PRO A 871 -27.29 36.59 -7.98
CA PRO A 871 -27.18 35.21 -7.49
C PRO A 871 -26.17 34.35 -8.24
N THR A 872 -25.82 34.72 -9.48
CA THR A 872 -24.94 33.93 -10.36
C THR A 872 -23.47 34.15 -10.03
N THR A 873 -23.13 35.36 -9.60
CA THR A 873 -21.74 35.76 -9.28
C THR A 873 -21.50 35.90 -7.77
N GLY A 874 -22.56 35.92 -6.95
CA GLY A 874 -22.45 36.08 -5.51
C GLY A 874 -22.16 37.52 -5.04
N LEU A 875 -22.19 38.49 -5.97
CA LEU A 875 -21.91 39.90 -5.72
C LEU A 875 -22.93 40.50 -4.74
N ARG A 876 -22.45 41.11 -3.65
CA ARG A 876 -23.30 41.72 -2.62
C ARG A 876 -23.35 43.23 -2.78
N LYS A 877 -24.38 43.83 -2.20
CA LYS A 877 -24.62 45.28 -2.27
C LYS A 877 -23.46 46.13 -1.73
N VAL A 878 -22.68 45.61 -0.78
CA VAL A 878 -21.48 46.29 -0.24
C VAL A 878 -20.31 46.29 -1.22
N ASP A 879 -20.25 45.33 -2.15
CA ASP A 879 -19.14 45.17 -3.08
C ASP A 879 -19.26 46.14 -4.30
N LEU A 880 -20.31 46.98 -4.35
CA LEU A 880 -20.64 47.91 -5.43
C LEU A 880 -20.41 49.40 -5.10
N VAL A 881 -19.93 49.72 -3.89
CA VAL A 881 -19.86 51.11 -3.36
C VAL A 881 -18.43 51.51 -3.01
#